data_AF-A0A080M387-F1
#
_entry.id   AF-A0A080M387-F1
#
_cell.length_a   1.000
_cell.length_b   1.000
_cell.length_c   1.000
_cell.angle_alpha   90.00
_cell.angle_beta   90.00
_cell.angle_gamma   90.00
#
_symmetry.space_group_name_H-M   'P 1'
#
loop_
_entity.id
_entity.type
_entity.pdbx_description
1 polymer ?
#
loop_
_entity_poly.entity_id
_entity_poly.type
_entity_poly.pdbx_seq_one_letter_code
_entity_poly.pdbx_strand_id
1 'polypeptide(L)'
;MSTPDYCWQRIGLTLRCTFAHPGRKAHPLSVLEAIVKGIGEAAGLTAPTMRSVFRWSGMRSSQMTIESGRILSLEILLFGTDAGAACNWHERAIHYFDPGAPGRNFQVTASEAPVERRWAELLAGRQAPAESNDECCLDFLTPLPFTPAQGRGRTWLDGEGLRRAMQDRLRRLFGAEAELPPIPEVLPAYWYYCQIVHAASSQPGHNKYLNGCLGPLLLRGEHLGEWWPWLVLGEEIGLGGQVSFGQGLFRLHAKSVPILDARLTDPNQIAAIIDQLLLRHDDLAVRLSNTPQAPDLHELAVELAQNLREGAAPLPFQAIRVPRSDGRLRQFETPAARDLVILNHLTRLLSEPFDRLFSVHSIGYRKGHSREDAVERVRAAIAEGCTHVLESDISDFFPSVDLKRLLARLDDVLPRRDVRLRQTLAAYLGAGWRYGEGSVQARNRGLPLGSPLSPLLANLYLDSFDSQLGATVPGVRLIRYADDFIILTESEAAARALLDTARDAAAALGLALNLEKTAIRPLSDGFDFLGIRFSADAAAEQAGDESADSLRKVLYITEPYAFVGSNHGTIEVHAGSKSLGSFPLARTAGVVTLVPCTLSSALIARLADQCIPLAIAGTQGRQIATVAGDTARRFATAATQANRHASLGEAGRCRAAGAFATAKLANYIALIRQRGPAGTAALVARLENGIAAIASATDIDAIRGVEGDCARECFPFIAGWINSPDFPWQGRRRHGEFPDRLNSLLNFGYHLLFTRINALLRVSGLNPYLGFLHAANGRYEALACDVQEAFRPHIDRLVVRLLNLKVIEAADFEESEEGWWLIRPARTRFLQQFAREIERRPMRRRYSLGEAIEGQVRALHAWLIEDRELVLYRWSDSDV
;
A
#
# COMPACT_ATOMS: atom_id res chain seq x y z
N MET A 1 15.59 -0.84 50.46
CA MET A 1 16.59 -1.90 50.14
C MET A 1 17.97 -1.36 50.45
N SER A 2 18.83 -2.10 51.15
CA SER A 2 20.24 -1.73 51.26
C SER A 2 20.86 -1.82 49.86
N THR A 3 21.32 -0.69 49.31
CA THR A 3 22.01 -0.68 48.01
C THR A 3 23.28 -1.54 48.10
N PRO A 4 23.49 -2.52 47.21
CA PRO A 4 24.75 -3.23 47.07
C PRO A 4 25.95 -2.26 47.01
N ASP A 5 27.07 -2.60 47.67
CA ASP A 5 28.31 -1.79 47.65
C ASP A 5 29.08 -2.03 46.34
N TYR A 6 28.48 -1.63 45.21
CA TYR A 6 29.13 -1.70 43.92
C TYR A 6 30.18 -0.59 43.77
N CYS A 7 31.43 -0.97 43.53
CA CYS A 7 32.54 -0.06 43.31
C CYS A 7 33.37 -0.43 42.06
N TRP A 8 34.05 0.56 41.48
CA TRP A 8 34.96 0.41 40.33
C TRP A 8 35.98 1.55 40.32
N GLN A 9 37.06 1.38 39.56
CA GLN A 9 38.09 2.40 39.37
C GLN A 9 37.81 3.16 38.07
N ARG A 10 37.78 4.50 38.11
CA ARG A 10 37.61 5.37 36.93
C ARG A 10 38.93 6.06 36.59
N ILE A 11 39.32 6.01 35.32
CA ILE A 11 40.52 6.64 34.79
C ILE A 11 40.11 7.56 33.64
N GLY A 12 40.56 8.82 33.66
CA GLY A 12 40.31 9.80 32.61
C GLY A 12 41.53 9.99 31.71
N LEU A 13 41.35 9.95 30.39
CA LEU A 13 42.39 10.22 29.40
C LEU A 13 41.88 11.23 28.37
N THR A 14 42.65 12.26 28.10
CA THR A 14 42.41 13.19 26.98
C THR A 14 43.40 12.87 25.87
N LEU A 15 42.88 12.43 24.73
CA LEU A 15 43.63 11.93 23.60
C LEU A 15 43.52 12.90 22.42
N ARG A 16 44.65 13.35 21.88
CA ARG A 16 44.72 13.99 20.56
C ARG A 16 44.91 12.93 19.49
N CYS A 17 44.03 12.93 18.50
CA CYS A 17 44.16 12.08 17.33
C CYS A 17 45.36 12.52 16.48
N THR A 18 46.30 11.62 16.20
CA THR A 18 47.51 11.88 15.38
C THR A 18 47.43 11.26 13.99
N PHE A 19 46.24 10.78 13.60
CA PHE A 19 46.01 10.01 12.38
C PHE A 19 46.27 10.83 11.11
N ALA A 20 47.24 10.43 10.28
CA ALA A 20 47.70 11.22 9.13
C ALA A 20 47.04 10.86 7.77
N HIS A 21 46.07 9.93 7.69
CA HIS A 21 45.49 9.50 6.41
C HIS A 21 43.95 9.46 6.39
N PRO A 22 43.28 10.04 5.35
CA PRO A 22 41.82 10.05 5.22
C PRO A 22 41.22 8.71 4.68
N GLY A 23 41.89 7.56 4.83
CA GLY A 23 41.61 6.37 4.02
C GLY A 23 41.36 5.01 4.72
N ARG A 24 41.33 4.91 6.06
CA ARG A 24 41.06 3.61 6.73
C ARG A 24 39.58 3.39 7.06
N LYS A 25 39.13 2.13 6.90
CA LYS A 25 37.75 1.64 7.07
C LYS A 25 37.31 1.28 8.51
N ALA A 26 38.18 1.38 9.53
CA ALA A 26 37.88 0.91 10.89
C ALA A 26 37.38 2.04 11.80
N HIS A 27 36.25 1.83 12.49
CA HIS A 27 35.64 2.84 13.35
C HIS A 27 36.43 3.03 14.65
N PRO A 28 36.42 4.23 15.25
CA PRO A 28 37.30 4.58 16.38
C PRO A 28 37.09 3.70 17.61
N LEU A 29 35.86 3.24 17.83
CA LEU A 29 35.52 2.31 18.92
C LEU A 29 36.29 0.98 18.80
N SER A 30 36.46 0.46 17.59
CA SER A 30 37.20 -0.79 17.35
C SER A 30 38.69 -0.67 17.61
N VAL A 31 39.26 0.48 17.27
CA VAL A 31 40.67 0.76 17.52
C VAL A 31 40.92 0.85 19.02
N LEU A 32 40.08 1.57 19.76
CA LEU A 32 40.29 1.78 21.19
C LEU A 32 39.98 0.56 22.04
N GLU A 33 39.00 -0.27 21.66
CA GLU A 33 38.79 -1.55 22.34
C GLU A 33 40.07 -2.41 22.32
N ALA A 34 40.71 -2.53 21.16
CA ALA A 34 41.94 -3.30 21.02
C ALA A 34 43.08 -2.69 21.87
N ILE A 35 43.15 -1.36 21.93
CA ILE A 35 44.14 -0.65 22.75
C ILE A 35 43.91 -0.92 24.25
N VAL A 36 42.67 -0.71 24.74
CA VAL A 36 42.31 -0.91 26.15
C VAL A 36 42.59 -2.35 26.58
N LYS A 37 42.23 -3.32 25.73
CA LYS A 37 42.52 -4.74 25.96
C LYS A 37 44.03 -5.02 26.03
N GLY A 38 44.81 -4.50 25.08
CA GLY A 38 46.26 -4.71 25.05
C GLY A 38 46.99 -4.07 26.23
N ILE A 39 46.53 -2.89 26.69
CA ILE A 39 47.06 -2.26 27.92
C ILE A 39 46.71 -3.11 29.15
N GLY A 40 45.49 -3.66 29.20
CA GLY A 40 45.07 -4.60 30.25
C GLY A 40 45.97 -5.82 30.34
N GLU A 41 46.20 -6.50 29.21
CA GLU A 41 47.08 -7.66 29.12
C GLU A 41 48.52 -7.31 29.58
N ALA A 42 49.04 -6.16 29.15
CA ALA A 42 50.35 -5.69 29.58
C ALA A 42 50.39 -5.43 31.10
N ALA A 43 49.31 -4.91 31.69
CA ALA A 43 49.18 -4.65 33.12
C ALA A 43 49.02 -5.93 33.98
N GLY A 44 49.02 -7.12 33.37
CA GLY A 44 48.75 -8.39 34.08
C GLY A 44 47.26 -8.59 34.39
N LEU A 45 46.39 -7.81 33.75
CA LEU A 45 44.94 -7.85 33.93
C LEU A 45 44.31 -8.61 32.75
N THR A 46 44.17 -9.93 32.90
CA THR A 46 43.59 -10.82 31.88
C THR A 46 42.15 -11.21 32.22
N ALA A 47 41.31 -11.49 31.22
CA ALA A 47 40.01 -12.13 31.49
C ALA A 47 40.25 -13.49 32.20
N PRO A 48 39.52 -13.83 33.29
CA PRO A 48 38.28 -13.21 33.73
C PRO A 48 38.43 -12.15 34.85
N THR A 49 39.66 -11.85 35.30
CA THR A 49 39.92 -11.06 36.52
C THR A 49 39.71 -9.55 36.35
N MET A 50 39.76 -9.04 35.12
CA MET A 50 39.50 -7.63 34.82
C MET A 50 38.40 -7.48 33.78
N ARG A 51 37.40 -6.67 34.12
CA ARG A 51 36.33 -6.23 33.22
C ARG A 51 36.49 -4.73 33.03
N SER A 52 36.59 -4.26 31.79
CA SER A 52 36.77 -2.84 31.49
C SER A 52 35.67 -2.31 30.59
N VAL A 53 35.08 -1.17 30.96
CA VAL A 53 34.19 -0.39 30.09
C VAL A 53 34.92 0.90 29.73
N PHE A 54 34.85 1.32 28.47
CA PHE A 54 35.30 2.65 28.10
C PHE A 54 34.14 3.47 27.55
N ARG A 55 34.14 4.77 27.81
CA ARG A 55 33.12 5.71 27.34
C ARG A 55 33.73 7.05 26.95
N TRP A 56 32.99 7.81 26.16
CA TRP A 56 33.40 9.12 25.68
C TRP A 56 32.47 10.17 26.26
N SER A 57 33.01 11.34 26.56
CA SER A 57 32.17 12.45 26.98
C SER A 57 31.52 13.14 25.78
N GLY A 58 30.20 13.29 25.82
CA GLY A 58 29.49 14.33 25.05
C GLY A 58 29.16 14.04 23.58
N MET A 59 29.46 12.85 23.04
CA MET A 59 29.19 12.53 21.62
C MET A 59 28.52 11.17 21.41
N ARG A 60 27.64 11.08 20.39
CA ARG A 60 27.07 9.80 19.95
C ARG A 60 28.08 9.05 19.09
N SER A 61 28.09 7.71 19.16
CA SER A 61 28.99 6.90 18.33
C SER A 61 28.78 7.10 16.84
N SER A 62 27.55 7.38 16.39
CA SER A 62 27.22 7.64 14.98
C SER A 62 27.80 8.94 14.44
N GLN A 63 28.19 9.87 15.31
CA GLN A 63 28.76 11.17 14.93
C GLN A 63 30.29 11.19 15.02
N MET A 64 30.91 10.04 15.32
CA MET A 64 32.32 9.99 15.65
C MET A 64 33.19 9.79 14.39
N THR A 65 34.03 10.79 14.10
CA THR A 65 35.06 10.73 13.05
C THR A 65 36.45 10.90 13.69
N ILE A 66 37.40 10.03 13.32
CA ILE A 66 38.83 10.22 13.64
C ILE A 66 39.38 11.20 12.61
N GLU A 67 39.56 12.44 13.02
CA GLU A 67 40.21 13.49 12.24
C GLU A 67 41.50 13.89 12.94
N SER A 68 42.56 14.14 12.16
CA SER A 68 43.85 14.57 12.73
C SER A 68 43.68 15.84 13.55
N GLY A 69 44.30 15.88 14.73
CA GLY A 69 44.22 17.02 15.65
C GLY A 69 42.97 17.07 16.53
N ARG A 70 41.95 16.24 16.28
CA ARG A 70 40.75 16.17 17.13
C ARG A 70 41.11 15.71 18.54
N ILE A 71 40.60 16.40 19.55
CA ILE A 71 40.76 16.05 20.96
C ILE A 71 39.55 15.22 21.40
N LEU A 72 39.81 14.12 22.11
CA LEU A 72 38.81 13.18 22.57
C LEU A 72 39.02 12.90 24.06
N SER A 73 37.97 13.02 24.84
CA SER A 73 37.98 12.65 26.26
C SER A 73 37.41 11.25 26.42
N LEU A 74 38.25 10.36 26.94
CA LEU A 74 37.98 8.94 27.14
C LEU A 74 38.00 8.64 28.65
N GLU A 75 36.96 7.99 29.13
CA GLU A 75 36.92 7.45 30.49
C GLU A 75 36.96 5.93 30.43
N ILE A 76 37.71 5.32 31.35
CA ILE A 76 37.90 3.89 31.45
C ILE A 76 37.51 3.46 32.86
N LEU A 77 36.57 2.53 32.94
CA LEU A 77 36.03 1.97 34.16
C LEU A 77 36.55 0.54 34.31
N LEU A 78 37.27 0.27 35.40
CA LEU A 78 37.85 -1.03 35.72
C LEU A 78 37.10 -1.65 36.90
N PHE A 79 36.52 -2.83 36.70
CA PHE A 79 35.72 -3.54 37.69
C PHE A 79 36.47 -4.76 38.22
N GLY A 80 36.34 -5.03 39.52
CA GLY A 80 37.06 -6.12 40.21
C GLY A 80 38.55 -5.82 40.44
N THR A 81 38.96 -4.57 40.28
CA THR A 81 40.36 -4.12 40.33
C THR A 81 40.58 -3.22 41.55
N ASP A 82 41.64 -3.47 42.31
CA ASP A 82 42.07 -2.56 43.39
C ASP A 82 42.79 -1.31 42.85
N ALA A 83 43.02 -0.34 43.73
CA ALA A 83 43.67 0.92 43.36
C ALA A 83 45.10 0.73 42.80
N GLY A 84 45.86 -0.24 43.32
CA GLY A 84 47.23 -0.49 42.86
C GLY A 84 47.29 -1.03 41.44
N ALA A 85 46.43 -2.01 41.14
CA ALA A 85 46.29 -2.57 39.80
C ALA A 85 45.73 -1.54 38.80
N ALA A 86 44.84 -0.63 39.23
CA ALA A 86 44.37 0.48 38.40
C ALA A 86 45.47 1.51 38.10
N CYS A 87 46.34 1.83 39.08
CA CYS A 87 47.51 2.68 38.87
C CYS A 87 48.49 2.08 37.85
N ASN A 88 48.81 0.78 37.98
CA ASN A 88 49.65 0.07 37.00
C ASN A 88 49.02 0.08 35.58
N TRP A 89 47.70 -0.08 35.48
CA TRP A 89 47.01 0.06 34.19
C TRP A 89 47.16 1.47 33.61
N HIS A 90 46.98 2.51 34.43
CA HIS A 90 47.09 3.92 34.05
C HIS A 90 48.50 4.29 33.57
N GLU A 91 49.54 3.86 34.29
CA GLU A 91 50.94 4.06 33.90
C GLU A 91 51.25 3.44 32.52
N ARG A 92 50.77 2.20 32.30
CA ARG A 92 50.94 1.53 31.00
C ARG A 92 50.15 2.20 29.88
N ALA A 93 49.00 2.79 30.18
CA ALA A 93 48.24 3.55 29.21
C ALA A 93 49.00 4.82 28.78
N ILE A 94 49.55 5.58 29.72
CA ILE A 94 50.38 6.76 29.42
C ILE A 94 51.56 6.37 28.53
N HIS A 95 52.29 5.30 28.90
CA HIS A 95 53.41 4.80 28.11
C HIS A 95 52.98 4.31 26.71
N TYR A 96 51.83 3.66 26.57
CA TYR A 96 51.33 3.17 25.27
C TYR A 96 51.09 4.30 24.26
N PHE A 97 50.62 5.46 24.74
CA PHE A 97 50.28 6.64 23.94
C PHE A 97 51.40 7.70 23.86
N ASP A 98 52.62 7.36 24.28
CA ASP A 98 53.78 8.27 24.26
C ASP A 98 54.14 8.70 22.81
N PRO A 99 54.30 10.00 22.53
CA PRO A 99 54.62 10.55 21.19
C PRO A 99 55.89 10.00 20.50
N GLY A 100 56.75 9.26 21.19
CA GLY A 100 57.98 8.67 20.61
C GLY A 100 57.79 7.33 19.87
N ALA A 101 56.63 6.66 20.01
CA ALA A 101 56.42 5.33 19.45
C ALA A 101 55.83 5.37 18.02
N PRO A 102 56.55 4.89 16.98
CA PRO A 102 56.04 4.88 15.62
C PRO A 102 54.79 3.99 15.47
N GLY A 103 53.79 4.47 14.72
CA GLY A 103 52.57 3.70 14.40
C GLY A 103 51.39 3.83 15.37
N ARG A 104 51.41 4.80 16.30
CA ARG A 104 50.29 5.10 17.21
C ARG A 104 49.35 6.17 16.65
N ASN A 105 48.05 5.96 16.84
CA ASN A 105 46.95 6.77 16.28
C ASN A 105 46.48 7.91 17.20
N PHE A 106 46.94 7.92 18.45
CA PHE A 106 46.52 8.85 19.49
C PHE A 106 47.71 9.23 20.37
N GLN A 107 47.69 10.45 20.89
CA GLN A 107 48.63 10.99 21.86
C GLN A 107 47.88 11.46 23.11
N VAL A 108 48.32 11.08 24.30
CA VAL A 108 47.75 11.62 25.55
C VAL A 108 48.19 13.07 25.72
N THR A 109 47.24 13.98 25.86
CA THR A 109 47.48 15.40 26.17
C THR A 109 47.19 15.75 27.62
N ALA A 110 46.35 14.97 28.29
CA ALA A 110 46.10 15.07 29.73
C ALA A 110 45.60 13.71 30.24
N SER A 111 45.80 13.44 31.52
CA SER A 111 45.28 12.23 32.17
C SER A 111 44.92 12.51 33.62
N GLU A 112 43.88 11.85 34.11
CA GLU A 112 43.46 11.83 35.51
C GLU A 112 43.89 10.50 36.14
N ALA A 113 44.40 10.54 37.37
CA ALA A 113 44.74 9.34 38.13
C ALA A 113 43.49 8.48 38.41
N PRO A 114 43.63 7.17 38.65
CA PRO A 114 42.52 6.31 39.02
C PRO A 114 41.80 6.84 40.28
N VAL A 115 40.48 6.93 40.20
CA VAL A 115 39.60 7.31 41.31
C VAL A 115 38.60 6.20 41.55
N GLU A 116 38.52 5.69 42.78
CA GLU A 116 37.46 4.77 43.18
C GLU A 116 36.11 5.48 43.10
N ARG A 117 35.13 4.81 42.50
CA ARG A 117 33.75 5.27 42.42
C ARG A 117 32.87 4.25 43.10
N ARG A 118 31.93 4.73 43.91
CA ARG A 118 30.92 3.90 44.57
C ARG A 118 29.53 4.27 44.07
N TRP A 119 28.65 3.28 43.95
CA TRP A 119 27.28 3.53 43.53
C TRP A 119 26.54 4.47 44.49
N ALA A 120 26.74 4.33 45.81
CA ALA A 120 26.12 5.22 46.81
C ALA A 120 26.47 6.70 46.58
N GLU A 121 27.70 7.00 46.14
CA GLU A 121 28.16 8.36 45.85
C GLU A 121 27.56 8.90 44.54
N LEU A 122 27.29 8.05 43.55
CA LEU A 122 26.61 8.46 42.32
C LEU A 122 25.20 8.97 42.57
N LEU A 123 24.53 8.41 43.58
CA LEU A 123 23.16 8.79 43.93
C LEU A 123 23.13 10.16 44.63
N ALA A 124 24.22 10.56 45.28
CA ALA A 124 24.32 11.85 45.96
C ALA A 124 24.15 13.00 44.96
N GLY A 125 23.10 13.80 45.14
CA GLY A 125 22.78 14.93 44.26
C GLY A 125 21.97 14.58 43.01
N ARG A 126 21.60 13.32 42.78
CA ARG A 126 20.75 12.90 41.66
C ARG A 126 19.30 12.75 42.13
N GLN A 127 18.49 13.77 41.90
CA GLN A 127 17.08 13.74 42.29
C GLN A 127 16.26 12.86 41.33
N ALA A 128 15.47 11.94 41.90
CA ALA A 128 14.51 11.15 41.16
C ALA A 128 13.40 12.04 40.57
N PRO A 129 12.67 11.58 39.53
CA PRO A 129 11.44 12.22 39.07
C PRO A 129 10.50 12.45 40.26
N ALA A 130 9.89 13.63 40.33
CA ALA A 130 9.24 14.12 41.55
C ALA A 130 7.85 13.50 41.77
N GLU A 131 7.19 13.08 40.69
CA GLU A 131 5.84 12.52 40.72
C GLU A 131 5.81 11.09 40.17
N SER A 132 4.93 10.23 40.71
CA SER A 132 4.69 8.87 40.18
C SER A 132 4.17 8.86 38.73
N ASN A 133 3.75 10.04 38.23
CA ASN A 133 3.28 10.30 36.88
C ASN A 133 4.32 10.99 35.98
N ASP A 134 5.54 11.22 36.44
CA ASP A 134 6.60 11.77 35.59
C ASP A 134 7.11 10.73 34.57
N GLU A 135 7.73 11.24 33.51
CA GLU A 135 8.35 10.47 32.43
C GLU A 135 9.84 10.82 32.38
N CYS A 136 10.71 9.81 32.42
CA CYS A 136 12.16 9.98 32.25
C CYS A 136 12.60 9.48 30.86
N CYS A 137 13.81 9.88 30.44
CA CYS A 137 14.35 9.51 29.14
C CYS A 137 15.78 8.97 29.25
N LEU A 138 16.01 7.81 28.63
CA LEU A 138 17.33 7.23 28.39
C LEU A 138 17.72 7.53 26.95
N ASP A 139 18.58 8.52 26.74
CA ASP A 139 19.05 8.90 25.41
C ASP A 139 20.33 8.14 25.03
N PHE A 140 20.18 7.02 24.32
CA PHE A 140 21.30 6.14 23.98
C PHE A 140 22.30 6.82 23.05
N LEU A 141 23.55 6.90 23.51
CA LEU A 141 24.70 7.48 22.81
C LEU A 141 25.44 6.43 21.98
N THR A 142 25.40 5.16 22.40
CA THR A 142 25.89 4.01 21.65
C THR A 142 24.77 2.98 21.45
N PRO A 143 24.82 2.14 20.41
CA PRO A 143 23.73 1.20 20.13
C PRO A 143 23.52 0.23 21.30
N LEU A 144 22.27 0.10 21.75
CA LEU A 144 21.84 -0.93 22.70
C LEU A 144 21.41 -2.19 21.93
N PRO A 145 22.16 -3.30 22.00
CA PRO A 145 21.70 -4.57 21.48
C PRO A 145 20.70 -5.21 22.44
N PHE A 146 19.63 -5.77 21.89
CA PHE A 146 18.66 -6.56 22.63
C PHE A 146 18.04 -7.63 21.74
N THR A 147 17.40 -8.60 22.38
CA THR A 147 16.55 -9.57 21.68
C THR A 147 15.12 -9.04 21.74
N PRO A 148 14.52 -8.64 20.60
CA PRO A 148 13.14 -8.20 20.61
C PRO A 148 12.22 -9.37 20.99
N ALA A 149 11.06 -9.05 21.56
CA ALA A 149 10.00 -10.04 21.74
C ALA A 149 9.59 -10.64 20.38
N GLN A 150 9.08 -11.87 20.39
CA GLN A 150 8.61 -12.55 19.18
C GLN A 150 7.59 -11.70 18.43
N GLY A 151 7.78 -11.54 17.12
CA GLY A 151 6.93 -10.69 16.28
C GLY A 151 7.20 -9.18 16.38
N ARG A 152 8.09 -8.72 17.28
CA ARG A 152 8.47 -7.30 17.36
C ARG A 152 9.76 -7.05 16.56
N GLY A 153 9.84 -5.88 15.95
CA GLY A 153 11.03 -5.47 15.18
C GLY A 153 12.26 -5.24 16.06
N ARG A 154 13.45 -5.18 15.45
CA ARG A 154 14.74 -4.89 16.13
C ARG A 154 14.81 -3.51 16.80
N THR A 155 13.74 -2.72 16.72
CA THR A 155 13.57 -1.39 17.29
C THR A 155 12.59 -1.34 18.46
N TRP A 156 12.22 -2.49 19.03
CA TRP A 156 11.31 -2.58 20.16
C TRP A 156 11.95 -3.25 21.38
N LEU A 157 12.01 -2.55 22.50
CA LEU A 157 12.42 -3.10 23.79
C LEU A 157 11.24 -3.01 24.77
N ASP A 158 10.83 -4.15 25.30
CA ASP A 158 9.85 -4.21 26.38
C ASP A 158 10.51 -4.04 27.75
N GLY A 159 9.70 -3.88 28.78
CA GLY A 159 10.18 -3.73 30.15
C GLY A 159 11.02 -4.92 30.63
N GLU A 160 10.66 -6.14 30.24
CA GLU A 160 11.41 -7.34 30.57
C GLU A 160 12.78 -7.37 29.89
N GLY A 161 12.85 -6.96 28.63
CA GLY A 161 14.10 -6.81 27.88
C GLY A 161 15.04 -5.81 28.54
N LEU A 162 14.52 -4.66 28.98
CA LEU A 162 15.30 -3.66 29.71
C LEU A 162 15.81 -4.22 31.04
N ARG A 163 14.96 -4.93 31.79
CA ARG A 163 15.35 -5.59 33.05
C ARG A 163 16.46 -6.60 32.85
N ARG A 164 16.30 -7.48 31.87
CA ARG A 164 17.32 -8.47 31.50
C ARG A 164 18.63 -7.79 31.09
N ALA A 165 18.58 -6.73 30.30
CA ALA A 165 19.77 -5.98 29.89
C ALA A 165 20.55 -5.41 31.10
N MET A 166 19.84 -4.89 32.11
CA MET A 166 20.44 -4.41 33.36
C MET A 166 21.02 -5.57 34.19
N GLN A 167 20.25 -6.65 34.41
CA GLN A 167 20.71 -7.81 35.19
C GLN A 167 21.96 -8.44 34.58
N ASP A 168 21.94 -8.65 33.27
CA ASP A 168 23.08 -9.18 32.52
C ASP A 168 24.30 -8.27 32.64
N ARG A 169 24.11 -6.95 32.62
CA ARG A 169 25.20 -5.98 32.79
C ARG A 169 25.82 -6.09 34.18
N LEU A 170 24.99 -6.11 35.22
CA LEU A 170 25.43 -6.22 36.61
C LEU A 170 26.16 -7.54 36.86
N ARG A 171 25.61 -8.67 36.39
CA ARG A 171 26.26 -9.99 36.47
C ARG A 171 27.62 -9.98 35.77
N ARG A 172 27.71 -9.40 34.57
CA ARG A 172 28.96 -9.33 33.80
C ARG A 172 30.01 -8.39 34.35
N LEU A 173 29.64 -7.34 35.08
CA LEU A 173 30.60 -6.37 35.64
C LEU A 173 30.96 -6.71 37.09
N PHE A 174 29.98 -6.98 37.94
CA PHE A 174 30.16 -7.20 39.38
C PHE A 174 30.14 -8.67 39.82
N GLY A 175 29.68 -9.59 38.96
CA GLY A 175 29.68 -11.04 39.27
C GLY A 175 28.57 -11.50 40.22
N ALA A 176 27.62 -10.61 40.56
CA ALA A 176 26.47 -10.91 41.39
C ALA A 176 25.16 -10.81 40.58
N GLU A 177 24.16 -11.59 40.96
CA GLU A 177 22.79 -11.37 40.49
C GLU A 177 22.13 -10.28 41.34
N ALA A 178 21.57 -9.28 40.67
CA ALA A 178 20.82 -8.21 41.31
C ALA A 178 19.32 -8.49 41.22
N GLU A 179 18.65 -8.45 42.37
CA GLU A 179 17.18 -8.39 42.41
C GLU A 179 16.73 -6.98 42.05
N LEU A 180 16.09 -6.85 40.89
CA LEU A 180 15.57 -5.58 40.38
C LEU A 180 14.07 -5.45 40.73
N PRO A 181 13.58 -4.25 41.04
CA PRO A 181 12.17 -4.00 41.33
C PRO A 181 11.27 -4.25 40.09
N PRO A 182 9.94 -4.32 40.26
CA PRO A 182 9.00 -4.38 39.14
C PRO A 182 9.29 -3.27 38.11
N ILE A 183 9.29 -3.60 36.82
CA ILE A 183 9.73 -2.67 35.77
C ILE A 183 8.70 -1.54 35.55
N PRO A 184 9.11 -0.27 35.39
CA PRO A 184 8.25 0.77 34.86
C PRO A 184 7.79 0.44 33.42
N GLU A 185 6.77 1.16 32.97
CA GLU A 185 6.32 1.10 31.60
C GLU A 185 7.41 1.67 30.67
N VAL A 186 7.75 0.93 29.62
CA VAL A 186 8.68 1.37 28.57
C VAL A 186 7.86 1.82 27.37
N LEU A 187 7.97 3.10 26.99
CA LEU A 187 7.32 3.57 25.77
C LEU A 187 8.20 3.26 24.56
N PRO A 188 7.62 2.87 23.43
CA PRO A 188 8.36 1.93 22.59
C PRO A 188 8.97 2.51 21.30
N ALA A 189 8.99 3.83 21.08
CA ALA A 189 8.84 4.29 19.69
C ALA A 189 9.70 5.46 19.18
N TYR A 190 10.81 5.84 19.81
CA TYR A 190 11.53 7.07 19.42
C TYR A 190 13.01 6.93 19.03
N TRP A 191 13.60 5.74 19.18
CA TRP A 191 14.95 5.41 18.72
C TRP A 191 14.96 4.74 17.33
N TYR A 192 16.13 4.47 16.74
CA TYR A 192 16.25 3.76 15.46
C TYR A 192 17.37 2.72 15.49
N TYR A 193 17.29 1.72 14.62
CA TYR A 193 18.33 0.69 14.50
C TYR A 193 19.55 1.25 13.77
N CYS A 194 20.70 1.20 14.44
CA CYS A 194 21.99 1.57 13.88
C CYS A 194 22.82 0.29 13.68
N GLN A 195 23.52 0.20 12.56
CA GLN A 195 24.48 -0.88 12.31
C GLN A 195 25.73 -0.31 11.63
N ILE A 196 26.87 -0.57 12.26
CA ILE A 196 28.19 -0.18 11.77
C ILE A 196 28.99 -1.47 11.54
N VAL A 197 29.59 -1.59 10.35
CA VAL A 197 30.30 -2.81 9.89
C VAL A 197 31.81 -2.56 9.84
N HIS A 198 32.60 -3.52 10.33
CA HIS A 198 34.05 -3.47 10.35
C HIS A 198 34.66 -4.75 9.81
N ALA A 199 35.71 -4.67 8.98
CA ALA A 199 36.50 -5.84 8.65
C ALA A 199 37.28 -6.31 9.90
N ALA A 200 37.20 -7.58 10.23
CA ALA A 200 37.90 -8.16 11.37
C ALA A 200 39.41 -8.21 11.11
N SER A 201 40.19 -7.46 11.90
CA SER A 201 41.66 -7.45 11.79
C SER A 201 42.29 -8.78 12.22
N SER A 202 41.63 -9.52 13.11
CA SER A 202 42.08 -10.81 13.64
C SER A 202 41.65 -12.02 12.80
N GLN A 203 40.68 -11.84 11.89
CA GLN A 203 40.12 -12.89 11.04
C GLN A 203 39.87 -12.30 9.63
N PRO A 204 40.89 -12.27 8.76
CA PRO A 204 40.75 -11.74 7.42
C PRO A 204 39.59 -12.42 6.67
N GLY A 205 38.66 -11.63 6.12
CA GLY A 205 37.45 -12.13 5.44
C GLY A 205 36.17 -12.11 6.27
N HIS A 206 36.25 -11.89 7.60
CA HIS A 206 35.09 -11.76 8.48
C HIS A 206 34.76 -10.29 8.80
N ASN A 207 33.49 -10.00 9.07
CA ASN A 207 33.03 -8.69 9.54
C ASN A 207 32.64 -8.73 11.03
N LYS A 208 33.03 -7.69 11.78
CA LYS A 208 32.50 -7.34 13.11
C LYS A 208 31.39 -6.29 12.95
N TYR A 209 30.41 -6.33 13.85
CA TYR A 209 29.26 -5.44 13.82
C TYR A 209 29.10 -4.72 15.15
N LEU A 210 28.91 -3.41 15.10
CA LEU A 210 28.38 -2.62 16.20
C LEU A 210 26.95 -2.25 15.84
N ASN A 211 25.98 -2.90 16.46
CA ASN A 211 24.58 -2.72 16.12
C ASN A 211 23.65 -2.72 17.34
N GLY A 212 22.47 -2.17 17.16
CA GLY A 212 21.49 -1.99 18.24
C GLY A 212 20.65 -0.74 18.01
N CYS A 213 19.87 -0.35 19.01
CA CYS A 213 19.05 0.86 18.93
C CYS A 213 19.75 2.09 19.52
N LEU A 214 19.52 3.23 18.88
CA LEU A 214 20.13 4.51 19.23
C LEU A 214 19.06 5.62 19.23
N GLY A 215 19.10 6.49 20.24
CA GLY A 215 18.10 7.53 20.47
C GLY A 215 17.36 7.39 21.80
N PRO A 216 16.29 8.17 22.02
CA PRO A 216 15.56 8.22 23.28
C PRO A 216 14.67 6.98 23.51
N LEU A 217 14.75 6.43 24.72
CA LEU A 217 13.84 5.44 25.27
C LEU A 217 13.16 6.04 26.51
N LEU A 218 11.83 6.09 26.52
CA LEU A 218 11.08 6.75 27.59
C LEU A 218 10.56 5.72 28.60
N LEU A 219 10.61 6.08 29.88
CA LEU A 219 10.09 5.28 30.99
C LEU A 219 9.10 6.10 31.81
N ARG A 220 8.02 5.48 32.24
CA ARG A 220 7.04 6.09 33.16
C ARG A 220 6.34 5.06 34.03
N GLY A 221 5.55 5.54 35.00
CA GLY A 221 4.72 4.71 35.87
C GLY A 221 5.25 4.62 37.31
N GLU A 222 4.49 3.93 38.16
CA GLU A 222 4.64 3.98 39.62
C GLU A 222 6.00 3.46 40.13
N HIS A 223 6.60 2.48 39.45
CA HIS A 223 7.90 1.91 39.83
C HIS A 223 9.12 2.72 39.32
N LEU A 224 8.91 3.86 38.65
CA LEU A 224 10.01 4.66 38.11
C LEU A 224 10.96 5.15 39.22
N GLY A 225 10.41 5.52 40.38
CA GLY A 225 11.21 5.93 41.54
C GLY A 225 12.11 4.82 42.08
N GLU A 226 11.60 3.59 42.12
CA GLU A 226 12.37 2.40 42.53
C GLU A 226 13.49 2.05 41.54
N TRP A 227 13.25 2.33 40.25
CA TRP A 227 14.22 2.12 39.18
C TRP A 227 15.27 3.22 39.09
N TRP A 228 15.00 4.41 39.60
CA TRP A 228 15.89 5.56 39.46
C TRP A 228 17.35 5.28 39.88
N PRO A 229 17.64 4.65 41.03
CA PRO A 229 19.02 4.34 41.42
C PRO A 229 19.74 3.44 40.42
N TRP A 230 19.01 2.48 39.83
CA TRP A 230 19.52 1.56 38.82
C TRP A 230 19.79 2.26 37.49
N LEU A 231 18.91 3.20 37.09
CA LEU A 231 19.10 4.00 35.89
C LEU A 231 20.32 4.92 36.01
N VAL A 232 20.54 5.53 37.19
CA VAL A 232 21.73 6.34 37.48
C VAL A 232 23.00 5.50 37.37
N LEU A 233 22.99 4.27 37.91
CA LEU A 233 24.11 3.34 37.73
C LEU A 233 24.29 2.97 36.24
N GLY A 234 23.20 2.70 35.54
CA GLY A 234 23.19 2.37 34.11
C GLY A 234 23.74 3.48 33.22
N GLU A 235 23.50 4.75 33.54
CA GLU A 235 24.12 5.88 32.83
C GLU A 235 25.65 5.83 32.93
N GLU A 236 26.15 5.44 34.11
CA GLU A 236 27.59 5.35 34.35
C GLU A 236 28.21 4.16 33.60
N ILE A 237 27.60 2.98 33.73
CA ILE A 237 28.18 1.71 33.27
C ILE A 237 27.64 1.23 31.92
N GLY A 238 26.64 1.89 31.33
CA GLY A 238 25.91 1.46 30.13
C GLY A 238 24.97 0.26 30.34
N LEU A 239 24.16 -0.04 29.33
CA LEU A 239 23.28 -1.22 29.26
C LEU A 239 23.65 -2.01 28.01
N GLY A 240 24.05 -3.27 28.13
CA GLY A 240 24.50 -3.98 26.93
C GLY A 240 25.08 -5.36 27.18
N GLY A 241 24.77 -6.26 26.25
CA GLY A 241 25.19 -7.65 26.27
C GLY A 241 26.71 -7.82 26.20
N GLN A 242 27.40 -6.97 25.46
CA GLN A 242 28.85 -7.00 25.39
C GLN A 242 29.46 -5.80 26.11
N VAL A 243 30.59 -6.04 26.76
CA VAL A 243 31.41 -4.98 27.38
C VAL A 243 32.18 -4.19 26.29
N SER A 244 32.33 -4.78 25.11
CA SER A 244 32.93 -4.18 23.93
C SER A 244 32.26 -2.85 23.56
N PHE A 245 33.08 -1.87 23.18
CA PHE A 245 32.67 -0.56 22.65
C PHE A 245 31.82 0.34 23.56
N GLY A 246 31.62 -0.01 24.83
CA GLY A 246 30.71 0.74 25.71
C GLY A 246 29.27 0.71 25.17
N GLN A 247 28.82 -0.43 24.66
CA GLN A 247 27.47 -0.62 24.11
C GLN A 247 26.37 -0.23 25.10
N GLY A 248 25.30 0.36 24.53
CA GLY A 248 24.16 0.99 25.20
C GLY A 248 24.50 1.93 26.34
N LEU A 249 25.57 2.72 26.18
CA LEU A 249 25.76 3.95 26.95
C LEU A 249 24.63 4.92 26.61
N PHE A 250 24.06 5.58 27.61
CA PHE A 250 22.99 6.56 27.43
C PHE A 250 23.19 7.75 28.36
N ARG A 251 22.49 8.85 28.08
CA ARG A 251 22.32 9.98 29.01
C ARG A 251 20.95 9.87 29.68
N LEU A 252 20.91 10.01 30.99
CA LEU A 252 19.68 9.93 31.77
C LEU A 252 19.11 11.33 32.02
N HIS A 253 17.89 11.55 31.54
CA HIS A 253 17.13 12.76 31.79
C HIS A 253 16.00 12.47 32.77
N ALA A 254 16.02 13.12 33.95
CA ALA A 254 15.00 12.97 34.98
C ALA A 254 13.61 13.40 34.52
N LYS A 255 13.57 14.37 33.59
CA LYS A 255 12.35 14.78 32.88
C LYS A 255 12.60 14.55 31.40
N SER A 256 11.69 13.86 30.73
CA SER A 256 11.73 13.71 29.28
C SER A 256 11.72 15.07 28.57
N VAL A 257 12.17 15.07 27.32
CA VAL A 257 12.10 16.23 26.42
C VAL A 257 11.06 15.96 25.34
N PRO A 258 10.41 16.99 24.77
CA PRO A 258 9.56 16.80 23.59
C PRO A 258 10.37 16.15 22.47
N ILE A 259 9.81 15.14 21.81
CA ILE A 259 10.47 14.38 20.75
C ILE A 259 9.92 14.78 19.38
N LEU A 260 8.60 14.96 19.29
CA LEU A 260 7.91 15.21 18.04
C LEU A 260 7.47 16.67 17.88
N ASP A 261 7.29 17.44 18.96
CA ASP A 261 6.81 18.84 18.87
C ASP A 261 7.72 19.74 17.99
N ALA A 262 9.04 19.56 18.09
CA ALA A 262 9.99 20.29 17.25
C ALA A 262 9.83 19.94 15.76
N ARG A 263 9.52 18.68 15.44
CA ARG A 263 9.30 18.20 14.06
C ARG A 263 7.91 18.55 13.54
N LEU A 264 6.91 18.60 14.42
CA LEU A 264 5.55 19.06 14.12
C LEU A 264 5.58 20.49 13.60
N THR A 265 6.38 21.33 14.23
CA THR A 265 6.46 22.77 13.95
C THR A 265 7.67 23.15 13.08
N ASP A 266 8.24 22.20 12.34
CA ASP A 266 9.35 22.43 11.41
C ASP A 266 8.81 22.79 10.01
N PRO A 267 9.02 24.03 9.52
CA PRO A 267 8.54 24.45 8.21
C PRO A 267 9.08 23.62 7.06
N ASN A 268 10.32 23.12 7.14
CA ASN A 268 10.92 22.32 6.06
C ASN A 268 10.20 20.97 5.91
N GLN A 269 9.82 20.38 7.03
CA GLN A 269 9.04 19.17 7.03
C GLN A 269 7.63 19.41 6.48
N ILE A 270 6.97 20.52 6.83
CA ILE A 270 5.65 20.87 6.29
C ILE A 270 5.73 21.15 4.78
N ALA A 271 6.73 21.88 4.32
CA ALA A 271 6.95 22.16 2.89
C ALA A 271 7.07 20.87 2.07
N ALA A 272 7.85 19.89 2.56
CA ALA A 272 7.96 18.58 1.92
C ALA A 272 6.63 17.81 1.81
N ILE A 273 5.67 18.05 2.73
CA ILE A 273 4.31 17.48 2.61
C ILE A 273 3.52 18.22 1.53
N ILE A 274 3.62 19.55 1.49
CA ILE A 274 2.96 20.37 0.47
C ILE A 274 3.39 19.93 -0.93
N ASP A 275 4.69 19.78 -1.17
CA ASP A 275 5.23 19.31 -2.47
C ASP A 275 4.67 17.95 -2.87
N GLN A 276 4.62 16.99 -1.92
CA GLN A 276 4.06 15.67 -2.17
C GLN A 276 2.56 15.70 -2.50
N LEU A 277 1.81 16.62 -1.90
CA LEU A 277 0.38 16.76 -2.13
C LEU A 277 0.09 17.50 -3.44
N LEU A 278 0.90 18.48 -3.83
CA LEU A 278 0.78 19.16 -5.13
C LEU A 278 0.98 18.20 -6.30
N LEU A 279 1.85 17.19 -6.17
CA LEU A 279 2.00 16.12 -7.17
C LEU A 279 0.77 15.19 -7.30
N ARG A 280 -0.15 15.24 -6.33
CA ARG A 280 -1.31 14.35 -6.25
C ARG A 280 -2.64 15.06 -6.49
N HIS A 281 -2.68 16.39 -6.36
CA HIS A 281 -3.87 17.23 -6.32
C HIS A 281 -3.69 18.47 -7.19
N ASP A 282 -4.22 18.41 -8.41
CA ASP A 282 -4.02 19.44 -9.44
C ASP A 282 -4.65 20.80 -9.04
N ASP A 283 -5.68 20.79 -8.18
CA ASP A 283 -6.39 21.98 -7.68
C ASP A 283 -5.88 22.50 -6.32
N LEU A 284 -4.93 21.80 -5.69
CA LEU A 284 -4.51 22.10 -4.33
C LEU A 284 -3.80 23.44 -4.21
N ALA A 285 -2.97 23.82 -5.18
CA ALA A 285 -2.29 25.13 -5.18
C ALA A 285 -3.28 26.29 -5.09
N VAL A 286 -4.40 26.18 -5.84
CA VAL A 286 -5.48 27.18 -5.82
C VAL A 286 -6.20 27.16 -4.48
N ARG A 287 -6.50 25.98 -3.91
CA ARG A 287 -7.19 25.86 -2.62
C ARG A 287 -6.35 26.25 -1.41
N LEU A 288 -5.03 26.24 -1.54
CA LEU A 288 -4.10 26.72 -0.52
C LEU A 288 -3.92 28.25 -0.55
N SER A 289 -4.19 28.88 -1.70
CA SER A 289 -4.13 30.32 -1.86
C SER A 289 -5.49 30.98 -1.60
N ASN A 290 -5.48 32.09 -0.86
CA ASN A 290 -6.65 32.97 -0.75
C ASN A 290 -6.68 34.01 -1.89
N THR A 291 -5.73 33.96 -2.83
CA THR A 291 -5.62 34.85 -3.99
C THR A 291 -5.50 34.05 -5.29
N PRO A 292 -5.74 34.66 -6.47
CA PRO A 292 -5.59 33.99 -7.77
C PRO A 292 -4.14 33.60 -8.13
N GLN A 293 -3.15 34.00 -7.32
CA GLN A 293 -1.74 33.70 -7.51
C GLN A 293 -1.35 32.47 -6.69
N ALA A 294 -0.41 31.67 -7.22
CA ALA A 294 0.14 30.53 -6.48
C ALA A 294 0.83 31.03 -5.20
N PRO A 295 0.56 30.41 -4.04
CA PRO A 295 1.16 30.85 -2.78
C PRO A 295 2.65 30.48 -2.79
N ASP A 296 3.48 31.31 -2.15
CA ASP A 296 4.85 30.89 -1.84
C ASP A 296 4.76 29.71 -0.85
N LEU A 297 5.20 28.53 -1.29
CA LEU A 297 5.06 27.29 -0.53
C LEU A 297 5.90 27.30 0.75
N HIS A 298 7.04 27.99 0.73
CA HIS A 298 7.90 28.13 1.89
C HIS A 298 7.26 29.05 2.92
N GLU A 299 6.74 30.20 2.49
CA GLU A 299 6.01 31.12 3.38
C GLU A 299 4.77 30.45 3.99
N LEU A 300 4.00 29.72 3.19
CA LEU A 300 2.84 28.95 3.68
C LEU A 300 3.26 27.90 4.71
N ALA A 301 4.36 27.19 4.48
CA ALA A 301 4.86 26.20 5.44
C ALA A 301 5.29 26.86 6.77
N VAL A 302 5.91 28.05 6.71
CA VAL A 302 6.25 28.85 7.89
C VAL A 302 4.99 29.32 8.63
N GLU A 303 3.98 29.78 7.90
CA GLU A 303 2.67 30.17 8.45
C GLU A 303 2.00 29.00 9.18
N LEU A 304 1.89 27.84 8.52
CA LEU A 304 1.30 26.64 9.13
C LEU A 304 2.09 26.16 10.34
N ALA A 305 3.43 26.23 10.31
CA ALA A 305 4.27 25.92 11.47
C ALA A 305 3.99 26.86 12.65
N GLN A 306 3.84 28.15 12.38
CA GLN A 306 3.54 29.15 13.41
C GLN A 306 2.14 28.93 14.00
N ASN A 307 1.14 28.72 13.15
CA ASN A 307 -0.23 28.36 13.56
C ASN A 307 -0.25 27.11 14.46
N LEU A 308 0.55 26.09 14.09
CA LEU A 308 0.74 24.91 14.91
C LEU A 308 1.42 25.20 16.23
N ARG A 309 2.32 26.19 16.35
CA ARG A 309 2.90 26.60 17.66
C ARG A 309 1.89 27.32 18.54
N GLU A 310 1.04 28.15 17.96
CA GLU A 310 0.19 29.08 18.71
C GLU A 310 -1.08 28.47 19.26
N GLY A 311 -1.74 27.58 18.52
CA GLY A 311 -3.04 27.10 18.98
C GLY A 311 -4.00 26.61 17.93
N ALA A 312 -3.63 26.62 16.65
CA ALA A 312 -4.62 26.66 15.58
C ALA A 312 -5.70 25.57 15.68
N ALA A 313 -6.95 26.02 15.61
CA ALA A 313 -8.11 25.17 15.58
C ALA A 313 -8.39 24.71 14.14
N PRO A 314 -8.70 23.42 13.92
CA PRO A 314 -9.02 22.91 12.60
C PRO A 314 -10.36 23.48 12.09
N LEU A 315 -10.50 23.56 10.77
CA LEU A 315 -11.78 23.89 10.17
C LEU A 315 -12.73 22.68 10.18
N PRO A 316 -14.06 22.89 10.18
CA PRO A 316 -15.00 21.79 10.06
C PRO A 316 -14.83 21.02 8.74
N PHE A 317 -14.87 19.69 8.80
CA PHE A 317 -14.82 18.82 7.63
C PHE A 317 -16.04 19.02 6.73
N GLN A 318 -15.84 18.86 5.42
CA GLN A 318 -16.93 18.85 4.45
C GLN A 318 -17.43 17.42 4.25
N ALA A 319 -18.68 17.17 4.62
CA ALA A 319 -19.31 15.87 4.53
C ALA A 319 -20.05 15.70 3.20
N ILE A 320 -19.97 14.50 2.62
CA ILE A 320 -20.75 14.05 1.47
C ILE A 320 -21.34 12.67 1.76
N ARG A 321 -22.50 12.35 1.16
CA ARG A 321 -23.11 11.01 1.27
C ARG A 321 -22.91 10.25 -0.03
N VAL A 322 -22.38 9.04 0.07
CA VAL A 322 -22.16 8.14 -1.05
C VAL A 322 -22.98 6.86 -0.85
N PRO A 323 -23.82 6.45 -1.81
CA PRO A 323 -24.60 5.22 -1.70
C PRO A 323 -23.71 3.97 -1.77
N ARG A 324 -23.99 2.98 -0.92
CA ARG A 324 -23.42 1.63 -0.95
C ARG A 324 -24.22 0.72 -1.89
N SER A 325 -23.64 -0.42 -2.25
CA SER A 325 -24.29 -1.48 -3.03
C SER A 325 -25.51 -2.10 -2.35
N ASP A 326 -25.59 -2.02 -1.01
CA ASP A 326 -26.72 -2.47 -0.18
C ASP A 326 -27.83 -1.41 0.01
N GLY A 327 -27.69 -0.24 -0.64
CA GLY A 327 -28.64 0.88 -0.54
C GLY A 327 -28.44 1.79 0.68
N ARG A 328 -27.56 1.47 1.64
CA ARG A 328 -27.25 2.35 2.77
C ARG A 328 -26.34 3.50 2.32
N LEU A 329 -26.43 4.65 2.97
CA LEU A 329 -25.57 5.81 2.69
C LEU A 329 -24.32 5.76 3.59
N ARG A 330 -23.14 5.99 3.00
CA ARG A 330 -21.89 6.19 3.74
C ARG A 330 -21.50 7.66 3.70
N GLN A 331 -21.26 8.25 4.87
CA GLN A 331 -20.74 9.61 4.97
C GLN A 331 -19.22 9.58 4.74
N PHE A 332 -18.73 10.39 3.81
CA PHE A 332 -17.32 10.70 3.62
C PHE A 332 -17.06 12.14 4.02
N GLU A 333 -15.86 12.42 4.52
CA GLU A 333 -15.51 13.70 5.12
C GLU A 333 -14.14 14.16 4.65
N THR A 334 -14.13 15.33 4.00
CA THR A 334 -12.94 15.90 3.39
C THR A 334 -12.47 17.12 4.20
N PRO A 335 -11.20 17.16 4.64
CA PRO A 335 -10.66 18.34 5.35
C PRO A 335 -10.46 19.53 4.39
N ALA A 336 -10.35 20.73 4.96
CA ALA A 336 -9.90 21.90 4.21
C ALA A 336 -8.46 21.70 3.69
N ALA A 337 -8.03 22.45 2.66
CA ALA A 337 -6.73 22.23 2.03
C ALA A 337 -5.54 22.41 3.00
N ARG A 338 -5.55 23.46 3.82
CA ARG A 338 -4.52 23.69 4.86
C ARG A 338 -4.51 22.58 5.92
N ASP A 339 -5.69 22.13 6.32
CA ASP A 339 -5.87 21.02 7.26
C ASP A 339 -5.42 19.67 6.69
N LEU A 340 -5.60 19.46 5.39
CA LEU A 340 -5.11 18.26 4.69
C LEU A 340 -3.59 18.17 4.77
N VAL A 341 -2.87 19.28 4.64
CA VAL A 341 -1.41 19.34 4.82
C VAL A 341 -1.04 18.92 6.23
N ILE A 342 -1.69 19.48 7.24
CA ILE A 342 -1.42 19.18 8.65
C ILE A 342 -1.73 17.70 8.97
N LEU A 343 -2.86 17.17 8.52
CA LEU A 343 -3.25 15.77 8.73
C LEU A 343 -2.26 14.79 8.06
N ASN A 344 -1.73 15.11 6.87
CA ASN A 344 -0.69 14.31 6.23
C ASN A 344 0.66 14.42 6.98
N HIS A 345 1.00 15.60 7.49
CA HIS A 345 2.21 15.79 8.30
C HIS A 345 2.14 14.99 9.61
N LEU A 346 1.01 15.06 10.33
CA LEU A 346 0.74 14.22 11.50
C LEU A 346 0.86 12.73 11.18
N THR A 347 0.24 12.30 10.07
CA THR A 347 0.33 10.91 9.61
C THR A 347 1.78 10.50 9.39
N ARG A 348 2.59 11.32 8.71
CA ARG A 348 4.01 11.04 8.46
C ARG A 348 4.83 10.96 9.75
N LEU A 349 4.59 11.87 10.70
CA LEU A 349 5.31 11.89 11.98
C LEU A 349 5.02 10.65 12.83
N LEU A 350 3.77 10.20 12.83
CA LEU A 350 3.29 9.12 13.69
C LEU A 350 3.43 7.72 13.07
N SER A 351 3.50 7.61 11.74
CA SER A 351 3.48 6.32 11.03
C SER A 351 4.57 5.36 11.51
N GLU A 352 5.83 5.80 11.53
CA GLU A 352 6.95 4.93 11.90
C GLU A 352 6.96 4.55 13.40
N PRO A 353 6.77 5.51 14.34
CA PRO A 353 6.60 5.18 15.75
C PRO A 353 5.46 4.19 16.00
N PHE A 354 4.30 4.40 15.40
CA PHE A 354 3.12 3.58 15.65
C PHE A 354 3.19 2.21 14.98
N ASP A 355 3.80 2.09 13.81
CA ASP A 355 3.94 0.79 13.15
C ASP A 355 4.71 -0.22 14.01
N ARG A 356 5.68 0.26 14.80
CA ARG A 356 6.43 -0.57 15.76
C ARG A 356 5.57 -1.06 16.94
N LEU A 357 4.49 -0.33 17.27
CA LEU A 357 3.49 -0.66 18.29
C LEU A 357 2.50 -1.70 17.81
N PHE A 358 2.16 -1.71 16.53
CA PHE A 358 1.10 -2.56 16.05
C PHE A 358 1.46 -4.04 16.13
N SER A 359 0.50 -4.82 16.60
CA SER A 359 0.54 -6.28 16.54
C SER A 359 0.96 -6.78 15.16
N VAL A 360 1.72 -7.87 15.12
CA VAL A 360 2.05 -8.57 13.87
C VAL A 360 0.81 -8.94 13.10
N HIS A 361 -0.30 -9.23 13.79
CA HIS A 361 -1.56 -9.67 13.20
C HIS A 361 -2.23 -8.59 12.33
N SER A 362 -1.93 -7.31 12.58
CA SER A 362 -2.43 -6.19 11.78
C SER A 362 -1.59 -6.00 10.52
N ILE A 363 -2.21 -6.12 9.35
CA ILE A 363 -1.57 -5.91 8.03
C ILE A 363 -2.18 -4.74 7.25
N GLY A 364 -3.42 -4.35 7.56
CA GLY A 364 -4.11 -3.26 6.85
C GLY A 364 -3.49 -1.89 7.14
N TYR A 365 -3.43 -1.00 6.15
CA TYR A 365 -2.92 0.37 6.28
C TYR A 365 -1.49 0.52 6.80
N ARG A 366 -0.64 -0.51 6.64
CA ARG A 366 0.76 -0.49 7.06
C ARG A 366 1.69 -0.50 5.85
N LYS A 367 2.74 0.31 5.92
CA LYS A 367 3.73 0.39 4.84
C LYS A 367 4.57 -0.88 4.81
N GLY A 368 4.74 -1.46 3.63
CA GLY A 368 5.51 -2.70 3.46
C GLY A 368 4.72 -3.96 3.74
N HIS A 369 3.44 -3.84 4.11
CA HIS A 369 2.51 -4.96 4.20
C HIS A 369 1.53 -4.97 3.02
N SER A 370 1.23 -6.16 2.51
CA SER A 370 0.37 -6.32 1.34
C SER A 370 -0.61 -7.49 1.48
N ARG A 371 -1.46 -7.70 0.46
CA ARG A 371 -2.40 -8.84 0.46
C ARG A 371 -1.65 -10.17 0.37
N GLU A 372 -0.47 -10.16 -0.24
CA GLU A 372 0.42 -11.31 -0.34
C GLU A 372 0.88 -11.79 1.06
N ASP A 373 1.10 -10.88 2.02
CA ASP A 373 1.41 -11.27 3.41
C ASP A 373 0.26 -12.03 4.06
N ALA A 374 -0.99 -11.64 3.77
CA ALA A 374 -2.15 -12.36 4.25
C ALA A 374 -2.15 -13.79 3.69
N VAL A 375 -1.85 -13.94 2.40
CA VAL A 375 -1.78 -15.24 1.73
C VAL A 375 -0.71 -16.14 2.35
N GLU A 376 0.49 -15.62 2.57
CA GLU A 376 1.59 -16.38 3.16
C GLU A 376 1.23 -16.88 4.57
N ARG A 377 0.61 -16.03 5.38
CA ARG A 377 0.18 -16.39 6.74
C ARG A 377 -0.94 -17.43 6.75
N VAL A 378 -1.91 -17.32 5.84
CA VAL A 378 -2.96 -18.35 5.69
C VAL A 378 -2.33 -19.68 5.31
N ARG A 379 -1.39 -19.70 4.36
CA ARG A 379 -0.69 -20.93 3.95
C ARG A 379 0.12 -21.54 5.08
N ALA A 380 0.84 -20.74 5.84
CA ALA A 380 1.60 -21.20 7.00
C ALA A 380 0.68 -21.85 8.05
N ALA A 381 -0.45 -21.22 8.36
CA ALA A 381 -1.43 -21.77 9.30
C ALA A 381 -2.06 -23.09 8.82
N ILE A 382 -2.32 -23.23 7.51
CA ILE A 382 -2.78 -24.50 6.91
C ILE A 382 -1.70 -25.58 7.04
N ALA A 383 -0.45 -25.25 6.72
CA ALA A 383 0.67 -26.17 6.84
C ALA A 383 0.92 -26.62 8.29
N GLU A 384 0.58 -25.77 9.27
CA GLU A 384 0.61 -26.08 10.70
C GLU A 384 -0.60 -26.90 11.20
N GLY A 385 -1.53 -27.29 10.31
CA GLY A 385 -2.65 -28.17 10.65
C GLY A 385 -3.97 -27.47 11.01
N CYS A 386 -4.12 -26.17 10.69
CA CYS A 386 -5.43 -25.53 10.80
C CYS A 386 -6.42 -26.13 9.80
N THR A 387 -7.67 -26.34 10.24
CA THR A 387 -8.74 -26.96 9.45
C THR A 387 -10.00 -26.10 9.36
N HIS A 388 -10.12 -25.05 10.18
CA HIS A 388 -11.28 -24.15 10.22
C HIS A 388 -10.86 -22.68 10.19
N VAL A 389 -11.71 -21.84 9.61
CA VAL A 389 -11.58 -20.38 9.61
C VAL A 389 -12.78 -19.74 10.30
N LEU A 390 -12.50 -18.74 11.13
CA LEU A 390 -13.47 -17.75 11.60
C LEU A 390 -13.27 -16.49 10.78
N GLU A 391 -14.28 -16.07 10.03
CA GLU A 391 -14.32 -14.84 9.24
C GLU A 391 -15.23 -13.83 9.95
N SER A 392 -14.79 -12.58 10.12
CA SER A 392 -15.61 -11.54 10.73
C SER A 392 -15.10 -10.13 10.37
N ASP A 393 -16.00 -9.15 10.39
CA ASP A 393 -15.65 -7.73 10.42
C ASP A 393 -16.27 -7.01 11.62
N ILE A 394 -15.79 -5.80 11.89
CA ILE A 394 -16.33 -4.92 12.92
C ILE A 394 -17.42 -4.04 12.30
N SER A 395 -18.60 -4.07 12.92
CA SER A 395 -19.78 -3.33 12.45
C SER A 395 -19.55 -1.83 12.49
N ASP A 396 -19.69 -1.17 11.34
CA ASP A 396 -19.64 0.30 11.18
C ASP A 396 -18.47 0.93 11.96
N PHE A 397 -17.27 0.38 11.79
CA PHE A 397 -16.13 0.65 12.65
C PHE A 397 -15.79 2.15 12.78
N PHE A 398 -15.54 2.84 11.65
CA PHE A 398 -15.08 4.23 11.67
C PHE A 398 -16.05 5.17 12.43
N PRO A 399 -17.37 5.16 12.17
CA PRO A 399 -18.33 5.95 12.96
C PRO A 399 -18.46 5.53 14.43
N SER A 400 -18.13 4.28 14.76
CA SER A 400 -18.32 3.71 16.10
C SER A 400 -17.15 3.98 17.07
N VAL A 401 -15.99 4.43 16.58
CA VAL A 401 -14.81 4.69 17.43
C VAL A 401 -15.13 5.68 18.56
N ASP A 402 -14.89 5.27 19.80
CA ASP A 402 -14.97 6.14 20.97
C ASP A 402 -13.72 7.03 21.05
N LEU A 403 -13.92 8.34 20.85
CA LEU A 403 -12.83 9.32 20.83
C LEU A 403 -12.16 9.48 22.19
N LYS A 404 -12.87 9.29 23.32
CA LYS A 404 -12.25 9.37 24.65
C LYS A 404 -11.27 8.22 24.86
N ARG A 405 -11.66 7.01 24.44
CA ARG A 405 -10.78 5.84 24.49
C ARG A 405 -9.58 5.98 23.56
N LEU A 406 -9.80 6.51 22.36
CA LEU A 406 -8.71 6.76 21.41
C LEU A 406 -7.72 7.81 21.95
N LEU A 407 -8.20 8.89 22.56
CA LEU A 407 -7.34 9.91 23.16
C LEU A 407 -6.56 9.35 24.35
N ALA A 408 -7.19 8.55 25.22
CA ALA A 408 -6.49 7.84 26.29
C ALA A 408 -5.39 6.91 25.72
N ARG A 409 -5.70 6.18 24.63
CA ARG A 409 -4.70 5.33 23.99
C ARG A 409 -3.55 6.13 23.35
N LEU A 410 -3.82 7.29 22.79
CA LEU A 410 -2.78 8.21 22.30
C LEU A 410 -1.91 8.72 23.45
N ASP A 411 -2.53 9.03 24.59
CA ASP A 411 -1.82 9.44 25.80
C ASP A 411 -0.92 8.32 26.34
N ASP A 412 -1.31 7.07 26.13
CA ASP A 412 -0.50 5.91 26.51
C ASP A 412 0.76 5.78 25.65
N VAL A 413 0.70 6.15 24.36
CA VAL A 413 1.80 5.83 23.43
C VAL A 413 2.66 7.03 23.05
N LEU A 414 2.18 8.26 23.28
CA LEU A 414 2.89 9.49 22.97
C LEU A 414 3.68 10.02 24.18
N PRO A 415 4.80 10.72 23.95
CA PRO A 415 5.59 11.29 25.04
C PRO A 415 4.76 12.35 25.75
N ARG A 416 4.80 12.36 27.09
CA ARG A 416 4.01 13.33 27.87
C ARG A 416 4.39 14.78 27.57
N ARG A 417 5.64 15.00 27.16
CA ARG A 417 6.19 16.33 26.85
C ARG A 417 5.90 16.81 25.43
N ASP A 418 5.37 15.97 24.55
CA ASP A 418 4.84 16.38 23.23
C ASP A 418 3.43 16.98 23.39
N VAL A 419 3.35 18.03 24.20
CA VAL A 419 2.09 18.69 24.57
C VAL A 419 1.41 19.24 23.32
N ARG A 420 2.19 19.79 22.39
CA ARG A 420 1.61 20.46 21.23
C ARG A 420 1.03 19.47 20.25
N LEU A 421 1.74 18.39 19.96
CA LEU A 421 1.24 17.28 19.15
C LEU A 421 -0.06 16.71 19.72
N ARG A 422 -0.13 16.47 21.03
CA ARG A 422 -1.33 15.93 21.69
C ARG A 422 -2.51 16.88 21.58
N GLN A 423 -2.29 18.18 21.81
CA GLN A 423 -3.32 19.21 21.62
C GLN A 423 -3.82 19.27 20.17
N THR A 424 -2.90 19.23 19.19
CA THR A 424 -3.26 19.23 17.77
C THR A 424 -4.06 17.99 17.41
N LEU A 425 -3.66 16.79 17.85
CA LEU A 425 -4.40 15.55 17.61
C LEU A 425 -5.81 15.62 18.21
N ALA A 426 -5.94 16.07 19.45
CA ALA A 426 -7.23 16.24 20.12
C ALA A 426 -8.13 17.23 19.36
N ALA A 427 -7.58 18.34 18.89
CA ALA A 427 -8.32 19.33 18.11
C ALA A 427 -8.85 18.74 16.79
N TYR A 428 -8.00 18.08 16.00
CA TYR A 428 -8.42 17.46 14.72
C TYR A 428 -9.37 16.28 14.91
N LEU A 429 -9.24 15.51 15.99
CA LEU A 429 -10.17 14.43 16.32
C LEU A 429 -11.52 14.95 16.81
N GLY A 430 -11.56 16.11 17.44
CA GLY A 430 -12.79 16.79 17.86
C GLY A 430 -13.41 17.69 16.79
N ALA A 431 -12.78 17.85 15.63
CA ALA A 431 -13.24 18.73 14.58
C ALA A 431 -14.62 18.30 14.06
N GLY A 432 -15.56 19.25 14.08
CA GLY A 432 -16.91 19.06 13.57
C GLY A 432 -16.95 18.89 12.05
N TRP A 433 -18.15 18.69 11.51
CA TRP A 433 -18.36 18.52 10.07
C TRP A 433 -19.65 19.19 9.61
N ARG A 434 -19.80 19.49 8.32
CA ARG A 434 -21.03 20.07 7.74
C ARG A 434 -21.29 19.60 6.33
N TYR A 435 -22.53 19.71 5.87
CA TYR A 435 -22.90 19.53 4.47
C TYR A 435 -22.96 20.88 3.76
N GLY A 436 -22.07 21.13 2.80
CA GLY A 436 -22.03 22.39 2.05
C GLY A 436 -21.94 23.61 2.97
N GLU A 437 -22.84 24.58 2.78
CA GLU A 437 -22.94 25.79 3.62
C GLU A 437 -23.86 25.61 4.86
N GLY A 438 -24.25 24.37 5.17
CA GLY A 438 -25.08 24.06 6.33
C GLY A 438 -24.39 24.27 7.68
N SER A 439 -25.15 24.06 8.76
CA SER A 439 -24.66 24.17 10.13
C SER A 439 -23.61 23.12 10.47
N VAL A 440 -22.61 23.53 11.28
CA VAL A 440 -21.55 22.65 11.77
C VAL A 440 -22.13 21.70 12.83
N GLN A 441 -21.95 20.40 12.58
CA GLN A 441 -22.27 19.33 13.50
C GLN A 441 -21.05 19.02 14.37
N ALA A 442 -21.25 18.89 15.67
CA ALA A 442 -20.20 18.52 16.61
C ALA A 442 -19.80 17.04 16.43
N ARG A 443 -18.50 16.76 16.53
CA ARG A 443 -17.96 15.40 16.50
C ARG A 443 -17.77 14.88 17.92
N ASN A 444 -18.69 14.03 18.36
CA ASN A 444 -18.63 13.39 19.67
C ASN A 444 -18.16 11.93 19.61
N ARG A 445 -18.13 11.34 18.40
CA ARG A 445 -17.67 9.97 18.14
C ARG A 445 -17.22 9.79 16.70
N GLY A 446 -16.47 8.73 16.47
CA GLY A 446 -16.08 8.23 15.17
C GLY A 446 -14.91 8.98 14.55
N LEU A 447 -14.23 8.30 13.63
CA LEU A 447 -13.15 8.83 12.81
C LEU A 447 -13.70 9.27 11.43
N PRO A 448 -13.26 10.42 10.89
CA PRO A 448 -13.71 10.90 9.59
C PRO A 448 -13.24 9.99 8.45
N LEU A 449 -14.19 9.45 7.68
CA LEU A 449 -13.98 8.63 6.49
C LEU A 449 -13.49 9.53 5.33
N GLY A 450 -12.18 9.71 5.22
CA GLY A 450 -11.56 10.61 4.23
C GLY A 450 -10.36 11.40 4.76
N SER A 451 -10.16 11.42 6.09
CA SER A 451 -8.93 11.93 6.67
C SER A 451 -7.77 10.94 6.45
N PRO A 452 -6.58 11.42 6.02
CA PRO A 452 -5.39 10.57 5.87
C PRO A 452 -4.88 10.00 7.20
N LEU A 453 -5.26 10.61 8.33
CA LEU A 453 -4.85 10.18 9.67
C LEU A 453 -5.73 9.05 10.23
N SER A 454 -7.00 8.97 9.81
CA SER A 454 -7.96 7.98 10.32
C SER A 454 -7.49 6.51 10.21
N PRO A 455 -6.89 6.05 9.10
CA PRO A 455 -6.41 4.67 8.98
C PRO A 455 -5.32 4.30 10.00
N LEU A 456 -4.40 5.23 10.28
CA LEU A 456 -3.34 5.02 11.27
C LEU A 456 -3.93 4.91 12.69
N LEU A 457 -4.87 5.79 13.02
CA LEU A 457 -5.54 5.80 14.31
C LEU A 457 -6.49 4.61 14.50
N ALA A 458 -7.10 4.11 13.43
CA ALA A 458 -7.87 2.88 13.43
C ALA A 458 -7.03 1.69 13.91
N ASN A 459 -5.81 1.55 13.37
CA ASN A 459 -4.90 0.49 13.79
C ASN A 459 -4.44 0.65 15.25
N LEU A 460 -4.16 1.88 15.70
CA LEU A 460 -3.84 2.14 17.09
C LEU A 460 -4.98 1.76 18.04
N TYR A 461 -6.22 2.04 17.65
CA TYR A 461 -7.40 1.70 18.43
C TYR A 461 -7.57 0.18 18.56
N LEU A 462 -7.42 -0.53 17.43
CA LEU A 462 -7.60 -1.98 17.33
C LEU A 462 -6.37 -2.80 17.80
N ASP A 463 -5.25 -2.17 18.12
CA ASP A 463 -4.06 -2.86 18.65
C ASP A 463 -4.35 -3.60 19.98
N SER A 464 -5.21 -3.02 20.81
CA SER A 464 -5.66 -3.65 22.06
C SER A 464 -6.55 -4.87 21.81
N PHE A 465 -7.38 -4.85 20.76
CA PHE A 465 -8.16 -6.02 20.32
C PHE A 465 -7.22 -7.15 19.90
N ASP A 466 -6.20 -6.85 19.08
CA ASP A 466 -5.21 -7.86 18.66
C ASP A 466 -4.44 -8.44 19.86
N SER A 467 -4.06 -7.56 20.81
CA SER A 467 -3.30 -7.94 21.99
C SER A 467 -4.09 -8.85 22.94
N GLN A 468 -5.39 -8.59 23.14
CA GLN A 468 -6.26 -9.43 23.96
C GLN A 468 -6.44 -10.83 23.37
N LEU A 469 -6.62 -10.92 22.05
CA LEU A 469 -6.68 -12.21 21.35
C LEU A 469 -5.36 -12.98 21.48
N GLY A 470 -4.23 -12.31 21.26
CA GLY A 470 -2.90 -12.93 21.40
C GLY A 470 -2.56 -13.36 22.83
N ALA A 471 -3.04 -12.64 23.84
CA ALA A 471 -2.84 -12.99 25.25
C ALA A 471 -3.71 -14.18 25.69
N THR A 472 -4.93 -14.29 25.15
CA THR A 472 -5.87 -15.36 25.50
C THR A 472 -5.45 -16.70 24.89
N VAL A 473 -4.97 -16.68 23.65
CA VAL A 473 -4.52 -17.89 22.93
C VAL A 473 -3.10 -17.68 22.41
N PRO A 474 -2.07 -18.17 23.13
CA PRO A 474 -0.70 -18.15 22.65
C PRO A 474 -0.60 -18.81 21.26
N GLY A 475 -0.02 -18.10 20.29
CA GLY A 475 0.11 -18.59 18.91
C GLY A 475 -1.14 -18.46 18.04
N VAL A 476 -2.11 -17.60 18.42
CA VAL A 476 -3.30 -17.33 17.59
C VAL A 476 -2.92 -16.95 16.15
N ARG A 477 -3.55 -17.60 15.16
CA ARG A 477 -3.36 -17.30 13.74
C ARG A 477 -4.35 -16.22 13.27
N LEU A 478 -4.28 -15.06 13.91
CA LEU A 478 -5.07 -13.88 13.56
C LEU A 478 -4.44 -13.11 12.39
N ILE A 479 -5.27 -12.73 11.43
CA ILE A 479 -4.89 -11.84 10.32
C ILE A 479 -5.96 -10.76 10.21
N ARG A 480 -5.61 -9.50 10.50
CA ARG A 480 -6.52 -8.36 10.48
C ARG A 480 -6.12 -7.32 9.44
N TYR A 481 -7.07 -6.96 8.59
CA TYR A 481 -6.97 -5.88 7.62
C TYR A 481 -8.00 -4.81 7.97
N ALA A 482 -7.57 -3.78 8.71
CA ALA A 482 -8.46 -2.76 9.25
C ALA A 482 -9.55 -3.35 10.16
N ASP A 483 -10.82 -3.20 9.78
CA ASP A 483 -12.01 -3.72 10.45
C ASP A 483 -12.36 -5.16 10.07
N ASP A 484 -11.77 -5.71 9.01
CA ASP A 484 -11.98 -7.08 8.52
C ASP A 484 -10.88 -8.02 9.06
N PHE A 485 -11.22 -9.21 9.54
CA PHE A 485 -10.25 -10.16 10.08
C PHE A 485 -10.66 -11.62 9.94
N ILE A 486 -9.64 -12.49 9.93
CA ILE A 486 -9.80 -13.94 9.99
C ILE A 486 -8.96 -14.55 11.11
N ILE A 487 -9.45 -15.66 11.66
CA ILE A 487 -8.73 -16.47 12.66
C ILE A 487 -8.75 -17.93 12.20
N LEU A 488 -7.56 -18.51 12.01
CA LEU A 488 -7.39 -19.90 11.59
C LEU A 488 -7.18 -20.80 12.80
N THR A 489 -7.88 -21.94 12.82
CA THR A 489 -7.92 -22.85 13.98
C THR A 489 -7.93 -24.32 13.56
N GLU A 490 -7.57 -25.19 14.49
CA GLU A 490 -7.48 -26.65 14.30
C GLU A 490 -8.85 -27.35 14.38
N SER A 491 -9.89 -26.67 14.88
CA SER A 491 -11.25 -27.23 15.02
C SER A 491 -12.33 -26.15 15.12
N GLU A 492 -13.58 -26.49 14.79
CA GLU A 492 -14.74 -25.59 14.95
C GLU A 492 -14.92 -25.13 16.42
N ALA A 493 -14.69 -26.02 17.39
CA ALA A 493 -14.81 -25.70 18.81
C ALA A 493 -13.82 -24.60 19.23
N ALA A 494 -12.58 -24.67 18.73
CA ALA A 494 -11.58 -23.63 18.95
C ALA A 494 -11.97 -22.30 18.28
N ALA A 495 -12.49 -22.34 17.04
CA ALA A 495 -13.01 -21.16 16.37
C ALA A 495 -14.16 -20.50 17.14
N ARG A 496 -15.05 -21.30 17.74
CA ARG A 496 -16.18 -20.81 18.54
C ARG A 496 -15.71 -20.10 19.81
N ALA A 497 -14.76 -20.69 20.53
CA ALA A 497 -14.17 -20.07 21.72
C ALA A 497 -13.48 -18.74 21.39
N LEU A 498 -12.75 -18.70 20.27
CA LEU A 498 -12.11 -17.47 19.78
C LEU A 498 -13.10 -16.42 19.28
N LEU A 499 -14.25 -16.82 18.74
CA LEU A 499 -15.33 -15.89 18.42
C LEU A 499 -15.85 -15.19 19.68
N ASP A 500 -16.03 -15.91 20.78
CA ASP A 500 -16.48 -15.30 22.04
C ASP A 500 -15.40 -14.38 22.62
N THR A 501 -14.13 -14.77 22.57
CA THR A 501 -13.01 -13.88 22.94
C THR A 501 -12.96 -12.62 22.06
N ALA A 502 -13.16 -12.76 20.75
CA ALA A 502 -13.18 -11.62 19.82
C ALA A 502 -14.36 -10.69 20.10
N ARG A 503 -15.53 -11.23 20.48
CA ARG A 503 -16.69 -10.43 20.91
C ARG A 503 -16.39 -9.64 22.16
N ASP A 504 -15.81 -10.28 23.18
CA ASP A 504 -15.45 -9.63 24.43
C ASP A 504 -14.39 -8.55 24.22
N ALA A 505 -13.39 -8.82 23.37
CA ALA A 505 -12.36 -7.86 23.01
C ALA A 505 -12.92 -6.64 22.25
N ALA A 506 -13.85 -6.86 21.31
CA ALA A 506 -14.54 -5.77 20.62
C ALA A 506 -15.43 -4.97 21.59
N ALA A 507 -16.17 -5.66 22.47
CA ALA A 507 -17.05 -5.03 23.46
C ALA A 507 -16.26 -4.19 24.48
N ALA A 508 -15.06 -4.61 24.88
CA ALA A 508 -14.17 -3.84 25.74
C ALA A 508 -13.77 -2.48 25.11
N LEU A 509 -13.78 -2.40 23.78
CA LEU A 509 -13.57 -1.18 23.01
C LEU A 509 -14.87 -0.42 22.69
N GLY A 510 -16.03 -0.91 23.11
CA GLY A 510 -17.32 -0.33 22.73
C GLY A 510 -17.69 -0.58 21.26
N LEU A 511 -17.09 -1.60 20.64
CA LEU A 511 -17.36 -2.03 19.27
C LEU A 511 -18.20 -3.32 19.28
N ALA A 512 -18.77 -3.65 18.13
CA ALA A 512 -19.51 -4.89 17.93
C ALA A 512 -19.08 -5.57 16.63
N LEU A 513 -19.04 -6.91 16.64
CA LEU A 513 -18.83 -7.70 15.43
C LEU A 513 -20.07 -7.68 14.55
N ASN A 514 -19.90 -7.87 13.25
CA ASN A 514 -20.99 -7.97 12.30
C ASN A 514 -21.47 -9.41 12.19
N LEU A 515 -22.59 -9.70 12.84
CA LEU A 515 -23.14 -11.05 12.89
C LEU A 515 -23.55 -11.61 11.53
N GLU A 516 -23.90 -10.75 10.55
CA GLU A 516 -24.29 -11.19 9.20
C GLU A 516 -23.09 -11.70 8.38
N LYS A 517 -21.90 -11.14 8.62
CA LYS A 517 -20.65 -11.54 7.96
C LYS A 517 -19.82 -12.51 8.78
N THR A 518 -20.13 -12.65 10.07
CA THR A 518 -19.44 -13.58 10.96
C THR A 518 -19.77 -15.01 10.56
N ALA A 519 -18.78 -15.80 10.17
CA ALA A 519 -18.97 -17.21 9.82
C ALA A 519 -17.81 -18.07 10.34
N ILE A 520 -18.12 -19.30 10.75
CA ILE A 520 -17.12 -20.34 11.01
C ILE A 520 -17.30 -21.40 9.93
N ARG A 521 -16.23 -21.74 9.22
CA ARG A 521 -16.28 -22.68 8.10
C ARG A 521 -15.10 -23.65 8.13
N PRO A 522 -15.30 -24.91 7.69
CA PRO A 522 -14.20 -25.79 7.33
C PRO A 522 -13.38 -25.20 6.18
N LEU A 523 -12.06 -25.31 6.22
CA LEU A 523 -11.17 -24.88 5.14
C LEU A 523 -11.35 -25.70 3.85
N SER A 524 -11.91 -26.91 3.96
CA SER A 524 -12.30 -27.76 2.83
C SER A 524 -13.32 -27.10 1.91
N ASP A 525 -14.17 -26.23 2.45
CA ASP A 525 -15.25 -25.57 1.70
C ASP A 525 -14.74 -24.34 0.95
N GLY A 526 -13.53 -23.91 1.30
CA GLY A 526 -12.89 -22.68 0.88
C GLY A 526 -13.56 -21.42 1.43
N PHE A 527 -12.79 -20.32 1.48
CA PHE A 527 -13.25 -19.04 2.01
C PHE A 527 -12.62 -17.85 1.26
N ASP A 528 -13.23 -16.68 1.35
CA ASP A 528 -12.81 -15.48 0.61
C ASP A 528 -12.31 -14.40 1.58
N PHE A 529 -11.05 -13.97 1.44
CA PHE A 529 -10.49 -12.90 2.26
C PHE A 529 -9.70 -11.91 1.40
N LEU A 530 -9.95 -10.61 1.55
CA LEU A 530 -9.34 -9.53 0.76
C LEU A 530 -9.49 -9.67 -0.77
N GLY A 531 -10.55 -10.36 -1.20
CA GLY A 531 -10.82 -10.65 -2.62
C GLY A 531 -10.01 -11.81 -3.19
N ILE A 532 -9.45 -12.67 -2.33
CA ILE A 532 -8.70 -13.88 -2.66
C ILE A 532 -9.44 -15.09 -2.09
N ARG A 533 -9.61 -16.15 -2.89
CA ARG A 533 -10.23 -17.40 -2.44
C ARG A 533 -9.16 -18.41 -1.99
N PHE A 534 -9.35 -19.01 -0.82
CA PHE A 534 -8.47 -20.01 -0.23
C PHE A 534 -9.16 -21.38 -0.23
N SER A 535 -8.40 -22.47 -0.45
CA SER A 535 -8.88 -23.87 -0.45
C SER A 535 -7.87 -24.81 0.22
N ALA A 536 -8.31 -26.02 0.61
CA ALA A 536 -7.56 -26.96 1.45
C ALA A 536 -6.26 -27.53 0.84
N ASP A 537 -6.16 -27.70 -0.49
CA ASP A 537 -5.03 -28.39 -1.15
C ASP A 537 -3.91 -27.45 -1.66
N ALA A 538 -3.82 -26.23 -1.13
CA ALA A 538 -2.76 -25.27 -1.44
C ALA A 538 -2.55 -24.99 -2.95
N ALA A 539 -3.50 -24.27 -3.52
CA ALA A 539 -3.15 -23.06 -4.23
C ALA A 539 -4.04 -21.95 -3.66
N ALA A 540 -3.44 -20.81 -3.28
CA ALA A 540 -4.16 -19.59 -3.59
C ALA A 540 -4.27 -19.65 -5.10
N GLU A 541 -5.41 -20.08 -5.62
CA GLU A 541 -5.85 -19.46 -6.84
C GLU A 541 -5.84 -17.98 -6.44
N GLN A 542 -4.80 -17.24 -6.88
CA GLN A 542 -5.10 -15.90 -7.34
C GLN A 542 -6.35 -16.15 -8.17
N ALA A 543 -7.52 -15.74 -7.68
CA ALA A 543 -8.63 -15.49 -8.55
C ALA A 543 -8.01 -14.56 -9.59
N GLY A 544 -7.59 -15.10 -10.74
CA GLY A 544 -6.31 -14.76 -11.35
C GLY A 544 -6.24 -13.30 -11.73
N ASP A 545 -5.79 -12.41 -10.85
CA ASP A 545 -6.02 -10.98 -11.00
C ASP A 545 -7.46 -10.62 -11.47
N GLU A 546 -8.44 -11.50 -11.19
CA GLU A 546 -9.76 -11.43 -11.80
C GLU A 546 -10.68 -10.51 -10.99
N SER A 547 -10.42 -10.26 -9.69
CA SER A 547 -11.26 -9.35 -8.89
C SER A 547 -10.80 -7.88 -8.93
N ALA A 548 -9.53 -7.61 -9.28
CA ALA A 548 -9.05 -6.25 -9.51
C ALA A 548 -9.42 -5.76 -10.91
N ASP A 549 -9.27 -6.60 -11.95
CA ASP A 549 -9.74 -6.26 -13.31
C ASP A 549 -11.27 -6.40 -13.49
N SER A 550 -11.97 -7.32 -12.80
CA SER A 550 -13.46 -7.39 -12.92
C SER A 550 -14.20 -6.21 -12.30
N LEU A 551 -13.50 -5.34 -11.56
CA LEU A 551 -14.07 -4.09 -11.03
C LEU A 551 -13.65 -2.86 -11.83
N ARG A 552 -12.73 -3.01 -12.79
CA ARG A 552 -12.33 -1.90 -13.65
C ARG A 552 -13.41 -1.66 -14.71
N LYS A 553 -14.10 -0.53 -14.60
CA LYS A 553 -15.18 -0.16 -15.53
C LYS A 553 -14.69 0.84 -16.56
N VAL A 554 -15.31 0.82 -17.73
CA VAL A 554 -15.06 1.85 -18.74
C VAL A 554 -15.92 3.07 -18.40
N LEU A 555 -15.28 4.22 -18.24
CA LEU A 555 -15.96 5.49 -17.99
C LEU A 555 -16.37 6.11 -19.33
N TYR A 556 -17.67 6.20 -19.59
CA TYR A 556 -18.21 6.87 -20.78
C TYR A 556 -18.58 8.31 -20.47
N ILE A 557 -17.93 9.26 -21.15
CA ILE A 557 -18.26 10.68 -21.06
C ILE A 557 -19.34 11.00 -22.08
N THR A 558 -20.54 11.31 -21.59
CA THR A 558 -21.74 11.58 -22.39
C THR A 558 -22.30 13.00 -22.23
N GLU A 559 -21.75 13.79 -21.32
CA GLU A 559 -22.12 15.20 -21.11
C GLU A 559 -21.27 16.11 -22.02
N PRO A 560 -21.87 16.83 -22.98
CA PRO A 560 -21.14 17.77 -23.82
C PRO A 560 -20.48 18.88 -23.00
N TYR A 561 -19.29 19.28 -23.42
CA TYR A 561 -18.48 20.36 -22.87
C TYR A 561 -18.10 20.18 -21.38
N ALA A 562 -18.20 18.95 -20.86
CA ALA A 562 -17.73 18.64 -19.52
C ALA A 562 -16.20 18.78 -19.43
N PHE A 563 -15.71 19.28 -18.31
CA PHE A 563 -14.30 19.20 -17.93
C PHE A 563 -14.05 17.87 -17.21
N VAL A 564 -13.03 17.14 -17.66
CA VAL A 564 -12.63 15.84 -17.12
C VAL A 564 -11.19 15.95 -16.63
N GLY A 565 -11.02 15.90 -15.31
CA GLY A 565 -9.76 16.09 -14.60
C GLY A 565 -9.34 14.86 -13.80
N SER A 566 -8.12 14.86 -13.27
CA SER A 566 -7.68 13.92 -12.23
C SER A 566 -7.60 14.62 -10.89
N ASN A 567 -7.98 13.95 -9.80
CA ASN A 567 -7.71 14.44 -8.45
C ASN A 567 -7.59 13.27 -7.46
N HIS A 568 -6.62 13.23 -6.54
CA HIS A 568 -6.59 12.21 -5.47
C HIS A 568 -6.71 10.74 -5.92
N GLY A 569 -6.31 10.38 -7.14
CA GLY A 569 -6.52 9.03 -7.67
C GLY A 569 -7.97 8.73 -8.11
N THR A 570 -8.77 9.77 -8.35
CA THR A 570 -10.06 9.74 -9.03
C THR A 570 -9.99 10.55 -10.33
N ILE A 571 -10.97 10.30 -11.21
CA ILE A 571 -11.29 11.08 -12.39
C ILE A 571 -12.52 11.92 -12.03
N GLU A 572 -12.36 13.23 -12.03
CA GLU A 572 -13.42 14.19 -11.71
C GLU A 572 -14.08 14.69 -13.01
N VAL A 573 -15.41 14.72 -13.05
CA VAL A 573 -16.17 15.19 -14.21
C VAL A 573 -17.05 16.36 -13.78
N HIS A 574 -16.93 17.50 -14.46
CA HIS A 574 -17.66 18.73 -14.17
C HIS A 574 -18.36 19.29 -15.40
N ALA A 575 -19.57 19.83 -15.25
CA ALA A 575 -20.21 20.69 -16.25
C ALA A 575 -20.29 22.12 -15.67
N GLY A 576 -19.42 23.01 -16.15
CA GLY A 576 -19.24 24.33 -15.53
C GLY A 576 -18.81 24.19 -14.06
N SER A 577 -19.55 24.80 -13.14
CA SER A 577 -19.32 24.70 -11.69
C SER A 577 -19.91 23.44 -11.04
N LYS A 578 -20.71 22.65 -11.76
CA LYS A 578 -21.42 21.49 -11.22
C LYS A 578 -20.58 20.21 -11.38
N SER A 579 -20.24 19.55 -10.28
CA SER A 579 -19.68 18.19 -10.33
C SER A 579 -20.75 17.18 -10.78
N LEU A 580 -20.44 16.42 -11.82
CA LEU A 580 -21.27 15.34 -12.36
C LEU A 580 -20.91 13.98 -11.76
N GLY A 581 -19.68 13.83 -11.24
CA GLY A 581 -19.23 12.62 -10.58
C GLY A 581 -17.72 12.53 -10.41
N SER A 582 -17.33 11.68 -9.47
CA SER A 582 -15.94 11.32 -9.16
C SER A 582 -15.78 9.81 -9.29
N PHE A 583 -14.80 9.37 -10.08
CA PHE A 583 -14.63 7.96 -10.45
C PHE A 583 -13.22 7.47 -10.08
N PRO A 584 -13.06 6.46 -9.21
CA PRO A 584 -11.74 5.99 -8.81
C PRO A 584 -10.89 5.51 -9.99
N LEU A 585 -9.72 6.12 -10.18
CA LEU A 585 -8.79 5.78 -11.26
C LEU A 585 -8.35 4.30 -11.17
N ALA A 586 -8.13 3.80 -9.95
CA ALA A 586 -7.79 2.40 -9.70
C ALA A 586 -8.87 1.39 -10.16
N ARG A 587 -10.11 1.87 -10.38
CA ARG A 587 -11.26 1.08 -10.86
C ARG A 587 -11.69 1.48 -12.27
N THR A 588 -10.83 2.16 -13.03
CA THR A 588 -11.13 2.58 -14.40
C THR A 588 -10.32 1.71 -15.36
N ALA A 589 -11.02 0.95 -16.21
CA ALA A 589 -10.41 0.13 -17.26
C ALA A 589 -10.05 0.96 -18.50
N GLY A 590 -10.68 2.12 -18.66
CA GLY A 590 -10.52 2.99 -19.81
C GLY A 590 -11.50 4.15 -19.75
N VAL A 591 -11.19 5.23 -20.47
CA VAL A 591 -12.06 6.40 -20.61
C VAL A 591 -12.47 6.52 -22.07
N VAL A 592 -13.77 6.66 -22.34
CA VAL A 592 -14.31 6.84 -23.69
C VAL A 592 -15.10 8.13 -23.74
N THR A 593 -14.66 9.08 -24.55
CA THR A 593 -15.42 10.31 -24.80
C THR A 593 -16.33 10.10 -26.00
N LEU A 594 -17.65 10.31 -25.84
CA LEU A 594 -18.64 10.20 -26.92
C LEU A 594 -19.16 11.57 -27.37
N VAL A 595 -18.68 12.65 -26.75
CA VAL A 595 -19.13 14.02 -26.99
C VAL A 595 -17.92 14.95 -26.91
N PRO A 596 -17.99 16.16 -27.49
CA PRO A 596 -16.98 17.18 -27.24
C PRO A 596 -16.85 17.42 -25.74
N CYS A 597 -15.64 17.33 -25.18
CA CYS A 597 -15.36 17.59 -23.78
C CYS A 597 -13.92 18.12 -23.61
N THR A 598 -13.63 18.74 -22.47
CA THR A 598 -12.30 19.22 -22.13
C THR A 598 -11.59 18.19 -21.25
N LEU A 599 -10.44 17.71 -21.68
CA LEU A 599 -9.61 16.77 -20.93
C LEU A 599 -8.39 17.52 -20.38
N SER A 600 -8.16 17.44 -19.07
CA SER A 600 -6.93 18.01 -18.48
C SER A 600 -5.69 17.25 -18.93
N SER A 601 -4.57 17.94 -19.11
CA SER A 601 -3.28 17.32 -19.40
C SER A 601 -2.82 16.37 -18.29
N ALA A 602 -3.13 16.70 -17.03
CA ALA A 602 -2.83 15.85 -15.87
C ALA A 602 -3.55 14.51 -15.92
N LEU A 603 -4.84 14.50 -16.28
CA LEU A 603 -5.59 13.27 -16.51
C LEU A 603 -4.96 12.44 -17.62
N ILE A 604 -4.64 13.05 -18.77
CA ILE A 604 -4.02 12.34 -19.91
C ILE A 604 -2.70 11.71 -19.49
N ALA A 605 -1.82 12.47 -18.81
CA ALA A 605 -0.54 11.98 -18.31
C ALA A 605 -0.72 10.82 -17.34
N ARG A 606 -1.68 10.91 -16.42
CA ARG A 606 -1.92 9.87 -15.41
C ARG A 606 -2.54 8.60 -15.99
N LEU A 607 -3.43 8.73 -16.97
CA LEU A 607 -3.96 7.60 -17.74
C LEU A 607 -2.82 6.92 -18.52
N ALA A 608 -1.95 7.69 -19.16
CA ALA A 608 -0.79 7.17 -19.88
C ALA A 608 0.19 6.42 -18.96
N ASP A 609 0.54 6.99 -17.82
CA ASP A 609 1.44 6.39 -16.82
C ASP A 609 0.88 5.06 -16.27
N GLN A 610 -0.43 5.00 -16.02
CA GLN A 610 -1.10 3.78 -15.54
C GLN A 610 -1.51 2.81 -16.66
N CYS A 611 -1.12 3.09 -17.91
CA CYS A 611 -1.51 2.29 -19.08
C CYS A 611 -3.04 2.13 -19.25
N ILE A 612 -3.82 3.11 -18.79
CA ILE A 612 -5.28 3.16 -18.97
C ILE A 612 -5.58 3.86 -20.31
N PRO A 613 -6.29 3.21 -21.25
CA PRO A 613 -6.56 3.79 -22.56
C PRO A 613 -7.62 4.88 -22.49
N LEU A 614 -7.37 5.99 -23.20
CA LEU A 614 -8.33 7.06 -23.46
C LEU A 614 -8.74 7.01 -24.94
N ALA A 615 -9.98 6.61 -25.21
CA ALA A 615 -10.55 6.62 -26.55
C ALA A 615 -11.41 7.87 -26.77
N ILE A 616 -11.11 8.60 -27.84
CA ILE A 616 -11.89 9.74 -28.30
C ILE A 616 -12.77 9.25 -29.43
N ALA A 617 -14.09 9.30 -29.25
CA ALA A 617 -15.09 8.89 -30.22
C ALA A 617 -16.12 10.00 -30.47
N GLY A 618 -16.78 9.94 -31.63
CA GLY A 618 -17.91 10.81 -31.95
C GLY A 618 -19.19 10.38 -31.21
N THR A 619 -20.24 11.19 -31.35
CA THR A 619 -21.59 10.97 -30.77
C THR A 619 -22.23 9.64 -31.16
N GLN A 620 -21.81 9.08 -32.30
CA GLN A 620 -22.24 7.78 -32.81
C GLN A 620 -21.33 6.61 -32.40
N GLY A 621 -20.42 6.83 -31.45
CA GLY A 621 -19.46 5.83 -30.98
C GLY A 621 -18.30 5.56 -31.94
N ARG A 622 -18.30 6.15 -33.15
CA ARG A 622 -17.20 6.02 -34.09
C ARG A 622 -15.92 6.60 -33.49
N GLN A 623 -14.92 5.74 -33.32
CA GLN A 623 -13.63 6.12 -32.79
C GLN A 623 -12.88 7.09 -33.72
N ILE A 624 -12.23 8.08 -33.13
CA ILE A 624 -11.43 9.12 -33.80
C ILE A 624 -9.95 8.96 -33.45
N ALA A 625 -9.64 8.79 -32.16
CA ALA A 625 -8.28 8.63 -31.68
C ALA A 625 -8.24 7.76 -30.41
N THR A 626 -7.07 7.20 -30.11
CA THR A 626 -6.78 6.60 -28.81
C THR A 626 -5.45 7.10 -28.30
N VAL A 627 -5.46 7.62 -27.08
CA VAL A 627 -4.25 7.94 -26.32
C VAL A 627 -3.98 6.76 -25.40
N ALA A 628 -2.76 6.23 -25.47
CA ALA A 628 -2.27 5.14 -24.63
C ALA A 628 -0.82 5.44 -24.25
N GLY A 629 -0.37 4.93 -23.10
CA GLY A 629 1.00 5.14 -22.62
C GLY A 629 2.06 4.65 -23.61
N ASP A 630 3.14 5.41 -23.72
CA ASP A 630 4.31 5.05 -24.51
C ASP A 630 5.30 4.27 -23.65
N THR A 631 5.62 3.05 -24.05
CA THR A 631 6.60 2.20 -23.38
C THR A 631 7.47 1.51 -24.40
N ALA A 632 8.76 1.29 -24.08
CA ALA A 632 9.66 0.53 -24.96
C ALA A 632 9.11 -0.87 -25.29
N ARG A 633 8.45 -1.51 -24.30
CA ARG A 633 7.79 -2.81 -24.46
C ARG A 633 6.72 -2.80 -25.54
N ARG A 634 5.88 -1.76 -25.61
CA ARG A 634 4.83 -1.62 -26.62
C ARG A 634 5.40 -1.57 -28.03
N PHE A 635 6.42 -0.75 -28.26
CA PHE A 635 7.04 -0.65 -29.60
C PHE A 635 7.77 -1.95 -29.99
N ALA A 636 8.42 -2.63 -29.04
CA ALA A 636 9.02 -3.94 -29.29
C ALA A 636 7.97 -5.01 -29.63
N THR A 637 6.83 -4.99 -28.96
CA THR A 637 5.70 -5.91 -29.21
C THR A 637 5.14 -5.69 -30.62
N ALA A 638 4.89 -4.44 -31.00
CA ALA A 638 4.41 -4.11 -32.34
C ALA A 638 5.40 -4.53 -33.46
N ALA A 639 6.71 -4.36 -33.24
CA ALA A 639 7.74 -4.84 -34.16
C ALA A 639 7.76 -6.37 -34.27
N THR A 640 7.65 -7.08 -33.14
CA THR A 640 7.59 -8.54 -33.10
C THR A 640 6.35 -9.06 -33.85
N GLN A 641 5.19 -8.46 -33.61
CA GLN A 641 3.97 -8.78 -34.34
C GLN A 641 4.11 -8.55 -35.85
N ALA A 642 4.73 -7.44 -36.27
CA ALA A 642 4.94 -7.15 -37.69
C ALA A 642 5.80 -8.23 -38.37
N ASN A 643 6.89 -8.65 -37.70
CA ASN A 643 7.74 -9.73 -38.18
C ASN A 643 6.97 -11.06 -38.25
N ARG A 644 6.18 -11.39 -37.23
CA ARG A 644 5.35 -12.59 -37.21
C ARG A 644 4.31 -12.58 -38.33
N HIS A 645 3.58 -11.48 -38.49
CA HIS A 645 2.57 -11.30 -39.53
C HIS A 645 3.15 -11.45 -40.95
N ALA A 646 4.35 -10.91 -41.17
CA ALA A 646 5.09 -11.10 -42.42
C ALA A 646 5.49 -12.57 -42.62
N SER A 647 6.02 -13.23 -41.57
CA SER A 647 6.53 -14.61 -41.62
C SER A 647 5.47 -15.68 -41.92
N LEU A 648 4.19 -15.41 -41.60
CA LEU A 648 3.09 -16.33 -41.90
C LEU A 648 2.86 -16.54 -43.41
N GLY A 649 3.34 -15.61 -44.25
CA GLY A 649 3.10 -15.63 -45.68
C GLY A 649 1.61 -15.54 -46.03
N GLU A 650 1.28 -15.69 -47.30
CA GLU A 650 -0.10 -15.61 -47.78
C GLU A 650 -0.97 -16.76 -47.26
N ALA A 651 -0.46 -17.99 -47.34
CA ALA A 651 -1.18 -19.18 -46.88
C ALA A 651 -1.46 -19.15 -45.36
N GLY A 652 -0.50 -18.69 -44.54
CA GLY A 652 -0.71 -18.59 -43.10
C GLY A 652 -1.70 -17.48 -42.72
N ARG A 653 -1.65 -16.33 -43.41
CA ARG A 653 -2.64 -15.27 -43.22
C ARG A 653 -4.04 -15.69 -43.68
N CYS A 654 -4.14 -16.44 -44.77
CA CYS A 654 -5.39 -17.03 -45.25
C CYS A 654 -6.01 -17.99 -44.20
N ARG A 655 -5.20 -18.89 -43.61
CA ARG A 655 -5.67 -19.75 -42.51
C ARG A 655 -6.15 -18.96 -41.29
N ALA A 656 -5.43 -17.90 -40.91
CA ALA A 656 -5.85 -17.04 -39.80
C ALA A 656 -7.17 -16.30 -40.10
N ALA A 657 -7.33 -15.77 -41.31
CA ALA A 657 -8.58 -15.15 -41.77
C ALA A 657 -9.76 -16.15 -41.72
N GLY A 658 -9.52 -17.39 -42.16
CA GLY A 658 -10.49 -18.47 -42.08
C GLY A 658 -10.90 -18.81 -40.65
N ALA A 659 -9.97 -18.76 -39.70
CA ALA A 659 -10.28 -18.95 -38.28
C ALA A 659 -11.24 -17.87 -37.75
N PHE A 660 -10.99 -16.59 -38.05
CA PHE A 660 -11.87 -15.48 -37.66
C PHE A 660 -13.27 -15.59 -38.26
N ALA A 661 -13.36 -15.88 -39.56
CA ALA A 661 -14.64 -16.10 -40.24
C ALA A 661 -15.39 -17.30 -39.63
N THR A 662 -14.69 -18.39 -39.35
CA THR A 662 -15.27 -19.58 -38.71
C THR A 662 -15.76 -19.29 -37.29
N ALA A 663 -15.05 -18.48 -36.52
CA ALA A 663 -15.46 -18.06 -35.17
C ALA A 663 -16.78 -17.28 -35.23
N LYS A 664 -16.91 -16.33 -36.16
CA LYS A 664 -18.15 -15.57 -36.41
C LYS A 664 -19.32 -16.52 -36.70
N LEU A 665 -19.19 -17.38 -37.71
CA LEU A 665 -20.30 -18.24 -38.14
C LEU A 665 -20.75 -19.20 -37.05
N ALA A 666 -19.82 -19.81 -36.32
CA ALA A 666 -20.20 -20.70 -35.22
C ALA A 666 -20.91 -19.97 -34.08
N ASN A 667 -20.52 -18.72 -33.77
CA ASN A 667 -21.17 -17.94 -32.72
C ASN A 667 -22.57 -17.49 -33.15
N TYR A 668 -22.82 -17.29 -34.45
CA TYR A 668 -24.16 -17.14 -34.99
C TYR A 668 -24.97 -18.44 -34.91
N ILE A 669 -24.38 -19.59 -35.23
CA ILE A 669 -25.04 -20.90 -35.06
C ILE A 669 -25.47 -21.09 -33.60
N ALA A 670 -24.56 -20.84 -32.64
CA ALA A 670 -24.86 -20.93 -31.21
C ALA A 670 -26.00 -19.99 -30.79
N LEU A 671 -26.02 -18.74 -31.28
CA LEU A 671 -27.12 -17.80 -31.04
C LEU A 671 -28.45 -18.30 -31.62
N ILE A 672 -28.45 -18.80 -32.86
CA ILE A 672 -29.64 -19.25 -33.57
C ILE A 672 -30.24 -20.49 -32.90
N ARG A 673 -29.40 -21.43 -32.45
CA ARG A 673 -29.84 -22.65 -31.75
C ARG A 673 -30.60 -22.36 -30.45
N GLN A 674 -30.42 -21.19 -29.82
CA GLN A 674 -31.18 -20.78 -28.62
C GLN A 674 -32.69 -20.67 -28.87
N ARG A 675 -33.15 -20.55 -30.12
CA ARG A 675 -34.58 -20.52 -30.47
C ARG A 675 -35.22 -21.90 -30.61
N GLY A 676 -34.45 -22.97 -30.44
CA GLY A 676 -34.89 -24.35 -30.66
C GLY A 676 -34.83 -24.77 -32.13
N PRO A 677 -34.99 -26.08 -32.42
CA PRO A 677 -34.76 -26.65 -33.76
C PRO A 677 -35.86 -26.31 -34.80
N ALA A 678 -37.07 -25.95 -34.35
CA ALA A 678 -38.17 -25.61 -35.24
C ALA A 678 -37.90 -24.30 -35.98
N GLY A 679 -37.71 -24.36 -37.30
CA GLY A 679 -37.49 -23.19 -38.17
C GLY A 679 -36.04 -22.68 -38.25
N THR A 680 -35.09 -23.26 -37.51
CA THR A 680 -33.67 -22.85 -37.49
C THR A 680 -32.75 -23.81 -38.26
N ALA A 681 -33.15 -25.06 -38.44
CA ALA A 681 -32.30 -26.14 -38.98
C ALA A 681 -31.70 -25.84 -40.36
N ALA A 682 -32.49 -25.27 -41.28
CA ALA A 682 -32.02 -24.95 -42.64
C ALA A 682 -30.90 -23.89 -42.63
N LEU A 683 -31.07 -22.82 -41.85
CA LEU A 683 -30.06 -21.77 -41.72
C LEU A 683 -28.81 -22.30 -41.01
N VAL A 684 -28.96 -23.08 -39.94
CA VAL A 684 -27.82 -23.71 -39.25
C VAL A 684 -27.01 -24.58 -40.21
N ALA A 685 -27.66 -25.43 -41.00
CA ALA A 685 -26.99 -26.27 -42.00
C ALA A 685 -26.26 -25.44 -43.07
N ARG A 686 -26.85 -24.30 -43.49
CA ARG A 686 -26.19 -23.36 -44.42
C ARG A 686 -24.91 -22.77 -43.82
N LEU A 687 -24.93 -22.37 -42.55
CA LEU A 687 -23.76 -21.83 -41.86
C LEU A 687 -22.67 -22.90 -41.61
N GLU A 688 -23.07 -24.13 -41.28
CA GLU A 688 -22.14 -25.27 -41.14
C GLU A 688 -21.45 -25.60 -42.47
N ASN A 689 -22.20 -25.57 -43.58
CA ASN A 689 -21.63 -25.69 -44.92
C ASN A 689 -20.69 -24.52 -45.27
N GLY A 690 -21.02 -23.30 -44.84
CA GLY A 690 -20.14 -22.13 -44.96
C GLY A 690 -18.81 -22.32 -44.23
N ILE A 691 -18.85 -22.87 -43.00
CA ILE A 691 -17.64 -23.23 -42.24
C ILE A 691 -16.80 -24.27 -42.99
N ALA A 692 -17.43 -25.32 -43.54
CA ALA A 692 -16.74 -26.31 -44.34
C ALA A 692 -16.09 -25.71 -45.61
N ALA A 693 -16.79 -24.80 -46.28
CA ALA A 693 -16.26 -24.09 -47.45
C ALA A 693 -15.06 -23.19 -47.09
N ILE A 694 -15.12 -22.45 -45.97
CA ILE A 694 -14.01 -21.65 -45.46
C ILE A 694 -12.78 -22.52 -45.18
N ALA A 695 -12.95 -23.72 -44.61
CA ALA A 695 -11.85 -24.64 -44.34
C ALA A 695 -11.13 -25.11 -45.63
N SER A 696 -11.83 -25.13 -46.77
CA SER A 696 -11.29 -25.50 -48.08
C SER A 696 -10.79 -24.31 -48.92
N ALA A 697 -11.02 -23.07 -48.48
CA ALA A 697 -10.67 -21.88 -49.25
C ALA A 697 -9.15 -21.65 -49.24
N THR A 698 -8.60 -21.27 -50.39
CA THR A 698 -7.15 -21.05 -50.58
C THR A 698 -6.76 -19.57 -50.58
N ASP A 699 -7.73 -18.66 -50.74
CA ASP A 699 -7.52 -17.21 -50.73
C ASP A 699 -8.52 -16.49 -49.82
N ILE A 700 -8.14 -15.29 -49.38
CA ILE A 700 -8.89 -14.51 -48.39
C ILE A 700 -10.20 -13.96 -48.98
N ASP A 701 -10.26 -13.68 -50.28
CA ASP A 701 -11.45 -13.10 -50.90
C ASP A 701 -12.57 -14.14 -51.04
N ALA A 702 -12.22 -15.41 -51.30
CA ALA A 702 -13.16 -16.53 -51.20
C ALA A 702 -13.73 -16.66 -49.79
N ILE A 703 -12.89 -16.54 -48.74
CA ILE A 703 -13.34 -16.58 -47.34
C ILE A 703 -14.32 -15.42 -47.05
N ARG A 704 -13.99 -14.20 -47.48
CA ARG A 704 -14.88 -13.02 -47.35
C ARG A 704 -16.20 -13.20 -48.10
N GLY A 705 -16.16 -13.82 -49.28
CA GLY A 705 -17.36 -14.15 -50.05
C GLY A 705 -18.31 -15.07 -49.30
N VAL A 706 -17.79 -16.20 -48.80
CA VAL A 706 -18.58 -17.18 -48.02
C VAL A 706 -19.12 -16.57 -46.73
N GLU A 707 -18.28 -15.84 -45.98
CA GLU A 707 -18.68 -15.13 -44.77
C GLU A 707 -19.79 -14.11 -45.05
N GLY A 708 -19.62 -13.29 -46.09
CA GLY A 708 -20.58 -12.26 -46.47
C GLY A 708 -21.92 -12.83 -46.95
N ASP A 709 -21.91 -13.96 -47.66
CA ASP A 709 -23.12 -14.68 -48.07
C ASP A 709 -23.88 -15.25 -46.86
N CYS A 710 -23.16 -15.89 -45.94
CA CYS A 710 -23.73 -16.39 -44.68
C CYS A 710 -24.33 -15.27 -43.83
N ALA A 711 -23.66 -14.12 -43.73
CA ALA A 711 -24.15 -12.96 -43.00
C ALA A 711 -25.44 -12.39 -43.63
N ARG A 712 -25.55 -12.41 -44.97
CA ARG A 712 -26.73 -11.93 -45.71
C ARG A 712 -27.98 -12.76 -45.43
N GLU A 713 -27.82 -14.04 -45.09
CA GLU A 713 -28.90 -14.92 -44.64
C GLU A 713 -29.18 -14.76 -43.12
N CYS A 714 -28.14 -14.54 -42.29
CA CYS A 714 -28.28 -14.41 -40.83
C CYS A 714 -29.03 -13.15 -40.38
N PHE A 715 -28.65 -11.98 -40.92
CA PHE A 715 -29.21 -10.70 -40.47
C PHE A 715 -30.74 -10.60 -40.60
N PRO A 716 -31.38 -10.93 -41.75
CA PRO A 716 -32.84 -10.89 -41.84
C PRO A 716 -33.49 -11.90 -40.89
N PHE A 717 -32.89 -13.07 -40.66
CA PHE A 717 -33.41 -14.06 -39.73
C PHE A 717 -33.45 -13.54 -38.29
N ILE A 718 -32.38 -12.90 -37.83
CA ILE A 718 -32.29 -12.31 -36.48
C ILE A 718 -33.18 -11.08 -36.37
N ALA A 719 -33.23 -10.24 -37.41
CA ALA A 719 -34.12 -9.07 -37.42
C ALA A 719 -35.60 -9.49 -37.36
N GLY A 720 -35.96 -10.64 -37.90
CA GLY A 720 -37.29 -11.24 -37.76
C GLY A 720 -37.67 -11.60 -36.31
N TRP A 721 -36.75 -11.55 -35.36
CA TRP A 721 -37.05 -11.73 -33.94
C TRP A 721 -37.54 -10.45 -33.24
N ILE A 722 -37.53 -9.31 -33.95
CA ILE A 722 -38.01 -8.03 -33.44
C ILE A 722 -39.53 -7.98 -33.62
N ASN A 723 -40.26 -7.80 -32.52
CA ASN A 723 -41.73 -7.81 -32.51
C ASN A 723 -42.34 -6.46 -32.91
N SER A 724 -41.55 -5.38 -32.92
CA SER A 724 -42.05 -4.04 -33.23
C SER A 724 -42.05 -3.76 -34.74
N PRO A 725 -43.18 -3.30 -35.32
CA PRO A 725 -43.25 -2.93 -36.73
C PRO A 725 -42.45 -1.67 -37.06
N ASP A 726 -42.06 -0.86 -36.07
CA ASP A 726 -41.34 0.41 -36.26
C ASP A 726 -39.86 0.22 -36.63
N PHE A 727 -39.36 -1.01 -36.56
CA PHE A 727 -37.96 -1.38 -36.82
C PHE A 727 -37.86 -2.46 -37.92
N PRO A 728 -38.35 -2.18 -39.15
CA PRO A 728 -38.30 -3.15 -40.23
C PRO A 728 -36.86 -3.42 -40.66
N TRP A 729 -36.57 -4.67 -41.04
CA TRP A 729 -35.31 -4.99 -41.72
C TRP A 729 -35.32 -4.44 -43.14
N GLN A 730 -34.46 -3.46 -43.43
CA GLN A 730 -34.30 -2.86 -44.77
C GLN A 730 -32.98 -3.26 -45.45
N GLY A 731 -32.33 -4.31 -44.94
CA GLY A 731 -30.97 -4.66 -45.34
C GLY A 731 -29.91 -3.98 -44.48
N ARG A 732 -28.68 -4.51 -44.54
CA ARG A 732 -27.53 -3.91 -43.87
C ARG A 732 -27.01 -2.75 -44.73
N ARG A 733 -27.14 -1.53 -44.23
CA ARG A 733 -26.67 -0.32 -44.92
C ARG A 733 -25.14 -0.27 -44.95
N ARG A 734 -24.56 0.07 -46.11
CA ARG A 734 -23.10 0.12 -46.34
C ARG A 734 -22.50 1.47 -45.94
N HIS A 735 -21.17 1.55 -45.92
CA HIS A 735 -20.46 2.81 -45.70
C HIS A 735 -20.83 3.82 -46.80
N GLY A 736 -21.42 4.96 -46.42
CA GLY A 736 -21.94 5.99 -47.33
C GLY A 736 -23.46 6.00 -47.49
N GLU A 737 -24.18 5.00 -46.95
CA GLU A 737 -25.64 5.01 -46.88
C GLU A 737 -26.11 5.50 -45.50
N PHE A 738 -27.13 6.36 -45.49
CA PHE A 738 -27.72 6.86 -44.25
C PHE A 738 -28.45 5.73 -43.51
N PRO A 739 -28.18 5.52 -42.20
CA PRO A 739 -28.75 4.41 -41.48
C PRO A 739 -30.21 4.68 -41.10
N ASP A 740 -31.04 3.63 -41.22
CA ASP A 740 -32.34 3.57 -40.56
C ASP A 740 -32.19 3.32 -39.04
N ARG A 741 -33.30 3.35 -38.28
CA ARG A 741 -33.29 3.20 -36.82
C ARG A 741 -32.61 1.90 -36.34
N LEU A 742 -32.86 0.78 -37.03
CA LEU A 742 -32.28 -0.53 -36.66
C LEU A 742 -30.78 -0.57 -36.97
N ASN A 743 -30.39 -0.15 -38.18
CA ASN A 743 -28.99 -0.05 -38.57
C ASN A 743 -28.20 0.91 -37.67
N SER A 744 -28.85 1.97 -37.18
CA SER A 744 -28.25 2.93 -36.24
C SER A 744 -27.94 2.29 -34.89
N LEU A 745 -28.84 1.47 -34.35
CA LEU A 745 -28.59 0.70 -33.12
C LEU A 745 -27.47 -0.32 -33.28
N LEU A 746 -27.48 -1.06 -34.39
CA LEU A 746 -26.44 -2.04 -34.70
C LEU A 746 -25.08 -1.35 -34.85
N ASN A 747 -25.02 -0.25 -35.62
CA ASN A 747 -23.82 0.56 -35.78
C ASN A 747 -23.29 1.05 -34.43
N PHE A 748 -24.15 1.62 -33.60
CA PHE A 748 -23.77 2.14 -32.29
C PHE A 748 -23.19 1.04 -31.39
N GLY A 749 -23.86 -0.11 -31.29
CA GLY A 749 -23.38 -1.25 -30.51
C GLY A 749 -22.05 -1.82 -31.04
N TYR A 750 -21.90 -1.93 -32.35
CA TYR A 750 -20.64 -2.37 -32.97
C TYR A 750 -19.52 -1.37 -32.75
N HIS A 751 -19.78 -0.06 -32.83
CA HIS A 751 -18.75 0.94 -32.59
C HIS A 751 -18.26 0.95 -31.14
N LEU A 752 -19.16 0.73 -30.16
CA LEU A 752 -18.77 0.58 -28.75
C LEU A 752 -17.90 -0.67 -28.52
N LEU A 753 -18.29 -1.80 -29.12
CA LEU A 753 -17.52 -3.04 -29.06
C LEU A 753 -16.13 -2.87 -29.70
N PHE A 754 -16.09 -2.28 -30.90
CA PHE A 754 -14.85 -1.97 -31.62
C PHE A 754 -13.93 -1.08 -30.79
N THR A 755 -14.46 0.00 -30.21
CA THR A 755 -13.68 0.95 -29.40
C THR A 755 -13.02 0.26 -28.22
N ARG A 756 -13.74 -0.64 -27.53
CA ARG A 756 -13.18 -1.41 -26.41
C ARG A 756 -12.09 -2.38 -26.87
N ILE A 757 -12.31 -3.12 -27.95
CA ILE A 757 -11.32 -4.05 -28.51
C ILE A 757 -10.07 -3.31 -28.96
N ASN A 758 -10.21 -2.20 -29.71
CA ASN A 758 -9.08 -1.42 -30.20
C ASN A 758 -8.26 -0.82 -29.06
N ALA A 759 -8.92 -0.35 -27.99
CA ALA A 759 -8.24 0.09 -26.78
C ALA A 759 -7.40 -1.03 -26.13
N LEU A 760 -7.97 -2.23 -25.97
CA LEU A 760 -7.27 -3.38 -25.38
C LEU A 760 -6.09 -3.85 -26.25
N LEU A 761 -6.25 -3.89 -27.58
CA LEU A 761 -5.16 -4.22 -28.50
C LEU A 761 -3.99 -3.25 -28.32
N ARG A 762 -4.27 -1.94 -28.26
CA ARG A 762 -3.25 -0.89 -28.10
C ARG A 762 -2.54 -0.98 -26.74
N VAL A 763 -3.27 -1.27 -25.66
CA VAL A 763 -2.70 -1.47 -24.32
C VAL A 763 -1.81 -2.72 -24.26
N SER A 764 -2.22 -3.80 -24.94
CA SER A 764 -1.41 -5.03 -25.06
C SER A 764 -0.14 -4.85 -25.91
N GLY A 765 0.04 -3.69 -26.54
CA GLY A 765 1.17 -3.40 -27.42
C GLY A 765 1.02 -3.93 -28.85
N LEU A 766 -0.12 -4.53 -29.19
CA LEU A 766 -0.42 -4.97 -30.54
C LEU A 766 -0.75 -3.78 -31.44
N ASN A 767 -0.29 -3.87 -32.70
CA ASN A 767 -0.64 -2.99 -33.79
C ASN A 767 -2.01 -3.36 -34.37
N PRO A 768 -3.04 -2.50 -34.21
CA PRO A 768 -4.40 -2.82 -34.61
C PRO A 768 -4.63 -2.77 -36.13
N TYR A 769 -3.66 -2.28 -36.92
CA TYR A 769 -3.75 -2.25 -38.38
C TYR A 769 -3.31 -3.56 -39.04
N LEU A 770 -2.67 -4.48 -38.31
CA LEU A 770 -2.19 -5.76 -38.83
C LEU A 770 -3.26 -6.85 -38.71
N GLY A 771 -4.32 -6.72 -39.52
CA GLY A 771 -5.39 -7.71 -39.63
C GLY A 771 -5.09 -8.88 -40.59
N PHE A 772 -6.02 -9.81 -40.65
CA PHE A 772 -6.02 -11.05 -41.42
C PHE A 772 -7.27 -11.15 -42.31
N LEU A 773 -8.47 -11.02 -41.74
CA LEU A 773 -9.72 -11.12 -42.50
C LEU A 773 -10.07 -9.79 -43.17
N HIS A 774 -9.90 -8.66 -42.49
CA HIS A 774 -10.09 -7.33 -43.08
C HIS A 774 -8.79 -6.77 -43.67
N ALA A 775 -8.89 -6.00 -44.75
CA ALA A 775 -7.73 -5.37 -45.37
C ALA A 775 -7.28 -4.11 -44.60
N ALA A 776 -5.97 -3.88 -44.56
CA ALA A 776 -5.35 -2.73 -43.91
C ALA A 776 -5.29 -1.52 -44.87
N ASN A 777 -6.43 -1.02 -45.34
CA ASN A 777 -6.48 0.15 -46.20
C ASN A 777 -6.35 1.42 -45.33
N GLY A 778 -5.11 1.80 -44.98
CA GLY A 778 -4.63 3.12 -44.52
C GLY A 778 -5.24 3.76 -43.25
N ARG A 779 -6.56 3.73 -43.07
CA ARG A 779 -7.31 4.37 -41.95
C ARG A 779 -8.14 3.38 -41.14
N TYR A 780 -8.02 2.09 -41.39
CA TYR A 780 -8.91 1.06 -40.82
C TYR A 780 -8.13 0.08 -39.94
N GLU A 781 -8.44 0.02 -38.65
CA GLU A 781 -7.86 -0.94 -37.70
C GLU A 781 -8.37 -2.38 -37.93
N ALA A 782 -7.87 -2.99 -39.00
CA ALA A 782 -8.30 -4.30 -39.49
C ALA A 782 -8.31 -5.41 -38.43
N LEU A 783 -7.31 -5.44 -37.53
CA LEU A 783 -7.24 -6.47 -36.49
C LEU A 783 -8.35 -6.31 -35.44
N ALA A 784 -8.71 -5.08 -35.11
CA ALA A 784 -9.82 -4.82 -34.19
C ALA A 784 -11.15 -5.31 -34.78
N CYS A 785 -11.33 -5.14 -36.09
CA CYS A 785 -12.50 -5.66 -36.82
C CYS A 785 -12.52 -7.19 -36.84
N ASP A 786 -11.38 -7.83 -37.12
CA ASP A 786 -11.29 -9.30 -37.11
C ASP A 786 -11.70 -9.88 -35.75
N VAL A 787 -11.15 -9.33 -34.66
CA VAL A 787 -11.48 -9.75 -33.30
C VAL A 787 -12.95 -9.50 -32.98
N GLN A 788 -13.48 -8.36 -33.43
CA GLN A 788 -14.88 -8.00 -33.22
C GLN A 788 -15.86 -9.02 -33.80
N GLU A 789 -15.55 -9.64 -34.94
CA GLU A 789 -16.47 -10.56 -35.63
C GLU A 789 -16.95 -11.72 -34.74
N ALA A 790 -16.10 -12.24 -33.87
CA ALA A 790 -16.47 -13.31 -32.94
C ALA A 790 -17.53 -12.88 -31.91
N PHE A 791 -17.67 -11.58 -31.63
CA PHE A 791 -18.54 -11.05 -30.57
C PHE A 791 -19.79 -10.33 -31.08
N ARG A 792 -19.91 -10.06 -32.39
CA ARG A 792 -21.09 -9.39 -32.98
C ARG A 792 -22.43 -10.07 -32.67
N PRO A 793 -22.55 -11.41 -32.63
CA PRO A 793 -23.81 -12.06 -32.26
C PRO A 793 -24.37 -11.62 -30.90
N HIS A 794 -23.51 -11.28 -29.93
CA HIS A 794 -23.97 -10.76 -28.62
C HIS A 794 -24.63 -9.39 -28.74
N ILE A 795 -24.09 -8.53 -29.61
CA ILE A 795 -24.65 -7.19 -29.86
C ILE A 795 -25.99 -7.31 -30.59
N ASP A 796 -26.09 -8.22 -31.56
CA ASP A 796 -27.32 -8.46 -32.29
C ASP A 796 -28.42 -8.95 -31.34
N ARG A 797 -28.10 -9.90 -30.45
CA ARG A 797 -29.00 -10.37 -29.39
C ARG A 797 -29.41 -9.23 -28.45
N LEU A 798 -28.47 -8.36 -28.06
CA LEU A 798 -28.75 -7.20 -27.23
C LEU A 798 -29.75 -6.27 -27.90
N VAL A 799 -29.54 -5.91 -29.18
CA VAL A 799 -30.44 -5.01 -29.92
C VAL A 799 -31.85 -5.59 -30.00
N VAL A 800 -31.99 -6.87 -30.38
CA VAL A 800 -33.31 -7.55 -30.40
C VAL A 800 -33.99 -7.47 -29.03
N ARG A 801 -33.25 -7.74 -27.95
CA ARG A 801 -33.77 -7.67 -26.58
C ARG A 801 -34.21 -6.26 -26.20
N LEU A 802 -33.44 -5.23 -26.53
CA LEU A 802 -33.77 -3.83 -26.21
C LEU A 802 -35.06 -3.37 -26.88
N LEU A 803 -35.25 -3.75 -28.15
CA LEU A 803 -36.45 -3.41 -28.90
C LEU A 803 -37.68 -4.18 -28.39
N ASN A 804 -37.54 -5.48 -28.14
CA ASN A 804 -38.66 -6.31 -27.65
C ASN A 804 -39.09 -5.96 -26.22
N LEU A 805 -38.16 -5.53 -25.37
CA LEU A 805 -38.44 -5.05 -24.02
C LEU A 805 -38.83 -3.56 -23.98
N LYS A 806 -38.96 -2.90 -25.13
CA LYS A 806 -39.28 -1.47 -25.25
C LYS A 806 -38.34 -0.56 -24.43
N VAL A 807 -37.08 -0.97 -24.32
CA VAL A 807 -36.04 -0.12 -23.69
C VAL A 807 -35.63 1.00 -24.63
N ILE A 808 -35.70 0.75 -25.94
CA ILE A 808 -35.54 1.73 -27.01
C ILE A 808 -36.75 1.62 -27.94
N GLU A 809 -37.34 2.76 -28.31
CA GLU A 809 -38.56 2.86 -29.11
C GLU A 809 -38.35 3.80 -30.31
N ALA A 810 -39.32 3.87 -31.23
CA ALA A 810 -39.18 4.69 -32.43
C ALA A 810 -39.00 6.20 -32.13
N ALA A 811 -39.63 6.67 -31.05
CA ALA A 811 -39.55 8.06 -30.57
C ALA A 811 -38.16 8.44 -30.00
N ASP A 812 -37.28 7.47 -29.81
CA ASP A 812 -35.91 7.68 -29.31
C ASP A 812 -34.91 8.07 -30.40
N PHE A 813 -35.40 8.35 -31.61
CA PHE A 813 -34.58 8.72 -32.74
C PHE A 813 -34.96 10.08 -33.28
N GLU A 814 -33.94 10.86 -33.62
CA GLU A 814 -34.06 12.08 -34.41
C GLU A 814 -33.64 11.79 -35.85
N GLU A 815 -34.41 12.29 -36.81
CA GLU A 815 -34.06 12.23 -38.23
C GLU A 815 -33.19 13.45 -38.57
N SER A 816 -32.11 13.20 -39.30
CA SER A 816 -31.21 14.22 -39.82
C SER A 816 -30.97 14.00 -41.31
N GLU A 817 -30.32 14.95 -41.97
CA GLU A 817 -29.84 14.78 -43.35
C GLU A 817 -28.89 13.58 -43.51
N GLU A 818 -28.28 13.11 -42.41
CA GLU A 818 -27.34 11.98 -42.40
C GLU A 818 -27.97 10.66 -41.91
N GLY A 819 -29.30 10.59 -41.77
CA GLY A 819 -30.04 9.41 -41.32
C GLY A 819 -30.63 9.53 -39.91
N TRP A 820 -30.98 8.40 -39.31
CA TRP A 820 -31.64 8.34 -38.00
C TRP A 820 -30.62 8.20 -36.87
N TRP A 821 -30.76 8.96 -35.79
CA TRP A 821 -29.79 8.94 -34.68
C TRP A 821 -30.45 8.86 -33.32
N LEU A 822 -29.82 8.16 -32.39
CA LEU A 822 -30.29 8.06 -31.00
C LEU A 822 -30.19 9.41 -30.30
N ILE A 823 -31.32 9.88 -29.76
CA ILE A 823 -31.32 11.04 -28.87
C ILE A 823 -30.54 10.74 -27.58
N ARG A 824 -30.03 11.78 -26.93
CA ARG A 824 -29.17 11.65 -25.75
C ARG A 824 -29.73 10.77 -24.61
N PRO A 825 -31.02 10.89 -24.19
CA PRO A 825 -31.59 10.00 -23.17
C PRO A 825 -31.55 8.52 -23.58
N ALA A 826 -31.87 8.24 -24.84
CA ALA A 826 -31.87 6.89 -25.39
C ALA A 826 -30.46 6.29 -25.48
N ARG A 827 -29.47 7.11 -25.89
CA ARG A 827 -28.05 6.72 -25.86
C ARG A 827 -27.60 6.31 -24.45
N THR A 828 -28.03 7.03 -23.43
CA THR A 828 -27.72 6.71 -22.03
C THR A 828 -28.35 5.37 -21.62
N ARG A 829 -29.63 5.13 -21.96
CA ARG A 829 -30.28 3.83 -21.72
C ARG A 829 -29.59 2.69 -22.47
N PHE A 830 -29.20 2.89 -23.72
CA PHE A 830 -28.45 1.91 -24.51
C PHE A 830 -27.11 1.58 -23.83
N LEU A 831 -26.32 2.60 -23.44
CA LEU A 831 -25.02 2.42 -22.79
C LEU A 831 -25.14 1.66 -21.46
N GLN A 832 -26.17 1.93 -20.66
CA GLN A 832 -26.43 1.19 -19.42
C GLN A 832 -26.68 -0.29 -19.70
N GLN A 833 -27.42 -0.62 -20.77
CA GLN A 833 -27.73 -2.00 -21.12
C GLN A 833 -26.55 -2.70 -21.80
N PHE A 834 -25.77 -1.98 -22.60
CA PHE A 834 -24.51 -2.44 -23.17
C PHE A 834 -23.53 -2.78 -22.05
N ALA A 835 -23.31 -1.87 -21.09
CA ALA A 835 -22.45 -2.12 -19.93
C ALA A 835 -22.92 -3.34 -19.13
N ARG A 836 -24.23 -3.49 -18.90
CA ARG A 836 -24.80 -4.68 -18.25
C ARG A 836 -24.53 -5.96 -19.06
N GLU A 837 -24.67 -5.93 -20.38
CA GLU A 837 -24.39 -7.10 -21.22
C GLU A 837 -22.92 -7.50 -21.18
N ILE A 838 -22.01 -6.52 -21.15
CA ILE A 838 -20.57 -6.73 -21.05
C ILE A 838 -20.17 -7.28 -19.68
N GLU A 839 -20.70 -6.72 -18.59
CA GLU A 839 -20.29 -7.04 -17.21
C GLU A 839 -21.04 -8.22 -16.60
N ARG A 840 -22.20 -8.59 -17.13
CA ARG A 840 -22.99 -9.70 -16.58
C ARG A 840 -22.19 -10.99 -16.65
N ARG A 841 -22.04 -11.66 -15.50
CA ARG A 841 -21.60 -13.05 -15.39
C ARG A 841 -22.84 -13.96 -15.32
N PRO A 842 -23.21 -14.67 -16.40
CA PRO A 842 -24.27 -15.68 -16.34
C PRO A 842 -23.93 -16.76 -15.32
N MET A 843 -24.92 -17.32 -14.61
CA MET A 843 -24.72 -18.36 -13.59
C MET A 843 -23.95 -19.60 -14.11
N ARG A 844 -24.01 -19.87 -15.41
CA ARG A 844 -23.34 -21.01 -16.06
C ARG A 844 -21.97 -20.67 -16.65
N ARG A 845 -21.56 -19.39 -16.66
CA ARG A 845 -20.25 -18.95 -17.15
C ARG A 845 -19.29 -18.65 -16.01
N ARG A 846 -18.04 -19.06 -16.18
CA ARG A 846 -16.93 -18.64 -15.30
C ARG A 846 -16.54 -17.16 -15.49
N TYR A 847 -16.86 -16.57 -16.66
CA TYR A 847 -16.46 -15.22 -17.03
C TYR A 847 -17.58 -14.44 -17.74
N SER A 848 -17.54 -13.11 -17.60
CA SER A 848 -18.38 -12.12 -18.29
C SER A 848 -17.98 -11.98 -19.76
N LEU A 849 -18.79 -11.26 -20.55
CA LEU A 849 -18.45 -10.97 -21.94
C LEU A 849 -17.23 -10.02 -22.02
N GLY A 850 -17.08 -9.10 -21.07
CA GLY A 850 -15.89 -8.25 -20.95
C GLY A 850 -14.61 -9.06 -20.75
N GLU A 851 -14.63 -10.01 -19.82
CA GLU A 851 -13.50 -10.92 -19.55
C GLU A 851 -13.20 -11.83 -20.74
N ALA A 852 -14.23 -12.25 -21.48
CA ALA A 852 -14.03 -13.00 -22.73
C ALA A 852 -13.31 -12.18 -23.82
N ILE A 853 -13.64 -10.89 -23.94
CA ILE A 853 -12.97 -9.97 -24.88
C ILE A 853 -11.51 -9.76 -24.47
N GLU A 854 -11.25 -9.55 -23.18
CA GLU A 854 -9.89 -9.40 -22.63
C GLU A 854 -9.07 -10.68 -22.78
N GLY A 855 -9.69 -11.83 -22.49
CA GLY A 855 -9.14 -13.16 -22.75
C GLY A 855 -8.79 -13.37 -24.23
N GLN A 856 -9.65 -12.93 -25.15
CA GLN A 856 -9.37 -13.02 -26.59
C GLN A 856 -8.16 -12.19 -27.01
N VAL A 857 -8.01 -10.97 -26.49
CA VAL A 857 -6.85 -10.11 -26.77
C VAL A 857 -5.57 -10.74 -26.19
N ARG A 858 -5.63 -11.33 -24.99
CA ARG A 858 -4.50 -12.07 -24.39
C ARG A 858 -4.12 -13.30 -25.22
N ALA A 859 -5.09 -14.09 -25.67
CA ALA A 859 -4.84 -15.24 -26.55
C ALA A 859 -4.21 -14.83 -27.88
N LEU A 860 -4.68 -13.71 -28.45
CA LEU A 860 -4.12 -13.15 -29.68
C LEU A 860 -2.67 -12.68 -29.49
N HIS A 861 -2.38 -12.00 -28.37
CA HIS A 861 -1.01 -11.62 -28.01
C HIS A 861 -0.10 -12.86 -27.88
N ALA A 862 -0.55 -13.89 -27.16
CA ALA A 862 0.22 -15.13 -27.00
C ALA A 862 0.49 -15.84 -28.35
N TRP A 863 -0.47 -15.86 -29.27
CA TRP A 863 -0.24 -16.40 -30.62
C TRP A 863 0.75 -15.56 -31.44
N LEU A 864 0.61 -14.23 -31.43
CA LEU A 864 1.41 -13.34 -32.27
C LEU A 864 2.83 -13.11 -31.74
N ILE A 865 3.02 -13.21 -30.43
CA ILE A 865 4.27 -12.82 -29.75
C ILE A 865 4.98 -14.02 -29.12
N GLU A 866 4.25 -15.00 -28.61
CA GLU A 866 4.79 -16.18 -27.90
C GLU A 866 4.72 -17.48 -28.72
N ASP A 867 4.30 -17.41 -29.99
CA ASP A 867 4.19 -18.55 -30.90
C ASP A 867 3.27 -19.70 -30.39
N ARG A 868 2.25 -19.35 -29.59
CA ARG A 868 1.21 -20.31 -29.16
C ARG A 868 0.19 -20.58 -30.26
N GLU A 869 -0.74 -21.50 -30.06
CA GLU A 869 -1.84 -21.75 -31.01
C GLU A 869 -2.86 -20.60 -31.04
N LEU A 870 -3.42 -20.30 -32.22
CA LEU A 870 -4.51 -19.33 -32.37
C LEU A 870 -5.81 -19.90 -31.83
N VAL A 871 -6.26 -19.35 -30.70
CA VAL A 871 -7.55 -19.68 -30.08
C VAL A 871 -8.50 -18.49 -30.21
N LEU A 872 -9.69 -18.75 -30.74
CA LEU A 872 -10.75 -17.76 -30.92
C LEU A 872 -11.99 -18.08 -30.08
N TYR A 873 -12.67 -17.04 -29.61
CA TYR A 873 -13.84 -17.10 -28.77
C TYR A 873 -14.97 -17.88 -29.45
N ARG A 874 -15.51 -18.86 -28.72
CA ARG A 874 -16.69 -19.65 -29.10
C ARG A 874 -17.79 -19.45 -28.07
N TRP A 875 -18.99 -19.14 -28.55
CA TRP A 875 -20.21 -19.13 -27.75
C TRP A 875 -20.72 -20.57 -27.63
N SER A 876 -20.82 -21.10 -26.41
CA SER A 876 -21.22 -22.51 -26.17
C SER A 876 -22.74 -22.66 -25.94
N ASP A 877 -23.31 -23.82 -26.30
CA ASP A 877 -24.73 -24.15 -26.07
C ASP A 877 -25.06 -24.32 -24.57
N SER A 878 -24.06 -24.59 -23.71
CA SER A 878 -24.17 -24.64 -22.25
C SER A 878 -24.31 -23.27 -21.56
N ASP A 879 -24.26 -22.17 -22.33
CA ASP A 879 -24.32 -20.79 -21.84
C ASP A 879 -25.74 -20.24 -21.60
N VAL A 880 -26.78 -21.04 -21.84
CA VAL A 880 -28.21 -20.68 -21.63
C VAL A 880 -28.74 -21.30 -20.36
#